data_AF-A0A2D6HBV0-F1
#
_entry.id   AF-A0A2D6HBV0-F1
#
_cell.length_a   1.000
_cell.length_b   1.000
_cell.length_c   1.000
_cell.angle_alpha   90.00
_cell.angle_beta   90.00
_cell.angle_gamma   90.00
#
_symmetry.space_group_name_H-M   'P 1'
#
loop_
_entity.id
_entity.type
_entity.pdbx_description
1 polymer ?
#
loop_
_entity_poly.entity_id
_entity_poly.type
_entity_poly.pdbx_seq_one_letter_code
_entity_poly.pdbx_strand_id
1 'polypeptide(L)'
;MDTGSKTPPAAGSPPQSPWALGNLLRFGLTAFQFGLLVLVVRAFQLESRAFLHVMILAWGGFVVTQFLPGRLRMPLFACLSVISVLVVLDLEAGSWLLGLGVLMIGAAHAPVGHGARVALVLALGAGLALLRAGVAEAPWPSAIWPILGSMFMFRTMIYLYDLRHKSAPFNVWNALGYFFMLPNVCFPLFPVVDYKTFCRSHDNDQSWLIHQKGVRWMLRGAAHLLLYRAIYQNFVLDPAQVADGLDAVRVIWSTYLLYFRVSGAFHLIAGLLHMFGFNLPETFHLWLLSNNFTDFWRRINVYWKNFMQRVFFTPVHFMLRRRVSPTAAVVGATLVTFIATWFLHGYQWFWIRGVFPTSWQDAVFWSLLGLMITINVYWESKHGRARALGKFKRTLASELGIGLRTIAMFITITMLWSMWTSGSWEQWELVLGYLGELTFVQGLGVAGALSLLGVAGSLWGRSASVAVVAGGLARREASKPTFWRSSALVCASCGLLLTAGRSPLWFSFEPRLAEAVERLATNKLNAVDAGQLERGYYEDLTDVNRFNSELAALYKDRPPGWNVNDAIRQTPDQYPPYDLHPSVEVEYKGSTLVINRWGFRDREYEKEKPPGVYRIGFLGSSHTAGIGVENHETYENVFEDRLNAELATDERRFEVLNFAISGYGPLCRLATLETRALEFDLDLMVNVGIDDLPWITKELAHAVDKEIDVPYAELVELMAEVEVHKGLPRVVADNRLPRIAERALGWIYERAADVCEENGVATLMTFIPRPEENVARPEHLATQLELARAAGYEVVDTADAFATEPDLPSLWIAPWDRHPTARGHRMLADAVFDALLPHLRED
;
A
#
# COMPACT_ATOMS: atom_id res chain seq x y z
N MET A 1 56.86 35.18 -13.43
CA MET A 1 57.13 34.51 -14.72
C MET A 1 57.13 33.02 -14.45
N ASP A 2 56.05 32.33 -14.83
CA ASP A 2 56.10 30.94 -15.27
C ASP A 2 54.79 30.65 -16.02
N THR A 3 54.82 30.89 -17.33
CA THR A 3 53.67 30.74 -18.23
C THR A 3 53.61 29.31 -18.73
N GLY A 4 52.98 28.43 -17.94
CA GLY A 4 52.65 27.07 -18.37
C GLY A 4 51.54 27.09 -19.42
N SER A 5 51.92 26.87 -20.69
CA SER A 5 51.04 26.74 -21.84
C SER A 5 50.01 25.63 -21.64
N LYS A 6 48.73 25.99 -21.54
CA LYS A 6 47.62 25.05 -21.72
C LYS A 6 47.59 24.61 -23.18
N THR A 7 47.96 23.37 -23.43
CA THR A 7 47.61 22.68 -24.67
C THR A 7 46.09 22.67 -24.83
N PRO A 8 45.53 23.07 -25.98
CA PRO A 8 44.09 22.98 -26.21
C PRO A 8 43.68 21.51 -26.27
N PRO A 9 42.45 21.15 -25.83
CA PRO A 9 41.94 19.80 -25.99
C PRO A 9 41.90 19.44 -27.48
N ALA A 10 42.38 18.24 -27.80
CA ALA A 10 42.34 17.68 -29.15
C ALA A 10 40.93 17.82 -29.75
N ALA A 11 40.88 18.27 -31.01
CA ALA A 11 39.67 18.51 -31.78
C ALA A 11 38.71 17.31 -31.72
N GLY A 12 37.65 17.43 -30.91
CA GLY A 12 36.50 16.57 -31.02
C GLY A 12 35.85 16.78 -32.38
N SER A 13 35.37 15.69 -32.98
CA SER A 13 34.63 15.69 -34.24
C SER A 13 33.63 16.86 -34.31
N PRO A 14 33.43 17.51 -35.48
CA PRO A 14 32.53 18.64 -35.59
C PRO A 14 31.14 18.27 -35.04
N PRO A 15 30.42 19.20 -34.38
CA PRO A 15 29.09 18.94 -33.86
C PRO A 15 28.20 18.47 -35.01
N GLN A 16 27.87 17.17 -35.01
CA GLN A 16 27.00 16.59 -36.03
C GLN A 16 25.64 17.28 -35.92
N SER A 17 25.11 17.73 -37.06
CA SER A 17 23.79 18.33 -37.12
C SER A 17 22.76 17.41 -36.41
N PRO A 18 21.86 17.97 -35.57
CA PRO A 18 20.76 17.18 -35.00
C PRO A 18 19.87 16.54 -36.09
N TRP A 19 19.92 17.08 -37.31
CA TRP A 19 19.21 16.62 -38.50
C TRP A 19 19.96 15.57 -39.31
N ALA A 20 21.15 15.14 -38.88
CA ALA A 20 21.84 14.04 -39.54
C ALA A 20 20.98 12.76 -39.44
N LEU A 21 20.86 12.01 -40.54
CA LEU A 21 20.02 10.80 -40.63
C LEU A 21 20.28 9.83 -39.47
N GLY A 22 21.55 9.63 -39.08
CA GLY A 22 21.91 8.78 -37.96
C GLY A 22 21.36 9.25 -36.60
N ASN A 23 21.26 10.57 -36.36
CA ASN A 23 20.67 11.12 -35.14
C ASN A 23 19.15 11.03 -35.16
N LEU A 24 18.53 11.26 -36.34
CA LEU A 24 17.09 11.09 -36.52
C LEU A 24 16.65 9.63 -36.32
N LEU A 25 17.40 8.66 -36.85
CA LEU A 25 17.13 7.23 -36.64
C LEU A 25 17.24 6.84 -35.16
N ARG A 26 18.29 7.31 -34.47
CA ARG A 26 18.44 7.08 -33.03
C ARG A 26 17.28 7.67 -32.25
N PHE A 27 16.91 8.91 -32.55
CA PHE A 27 15.78 9.57 -31.93
C PHE A 27 14.47 8.81 -32.18
N GLY A 28 14.16 8.47 -33.43
CA GLY A 28 12.94 7.72 -33.78
C GLY A 28 12.87 6.37 -33.06
N LEU A 29 13.98 5.64 -32.97
CA LEU A 29 14.03 4.38 -32.23
C LEU A 29 13.88 4.58 -30.72
N THR A 30 14.41 5.66 -30.15
CA THR A 30 14.22 5.97 -28.73
C THR A 30 12.78 6.44 -28.43
N ALA A 31 12.16 7.21 -29.33
CA ALA A 31 10.74 7.58 -29.23
C ALA A 31 9.82 6.35 -29.32
N PHE A 32 10.16 5.39 -30.19
CA PHE A 32 9.48 4.09 -30.27
C PHE A 32 9.65 3.28 -28.96
N GLN A 33 10.87 3.16 -28.43
CA GLN A 33 11.12 2.52 -27.13
C GLN A 33 10.31 3.16 -25.99
N PHE A 34 10.23 4.50 -25.97
CA PHE A 34 9.42 5.21 -24.99
C PHE A 34 7.93 4.90 -25.16
N GLY A 35 7.42 4.87 -26.40
CA GLY A 35 6.05 4.45 -26.69
C GLY A 35 5.75 3.02 -26.24
N LEU A 36 6.67 2.07 -26.44
CA LEU A 36 6.54 0.70 -25.91
C LEU A 36 6.43 0.68 -24.38
N LEU A 37 7.21 1.52 -23.69
CA LEU A 37 7.13 1.63 -22.23
C LEU A 37 5.79 2.22 -21.75
N VAL A 38 5.22 3.18 -22.48
CA VAL A 38 3.84 3.67 -22.22
C VAL A 38 2.85 2.51 -22.32
N LEU A 39 2.99 1.66 -23.34
CA LEU A 39 2.15 0.47 -23.49
C LEU A 39 2.38 -0.56 -22.38
N VAL A 40 3.61 -0.76 -21.90
CA VAL A 40 3.91 -1.65 -20.77
C VAL A 40 3.24 -1.14 -19.50
N VAL A 41 3.36 0.16 -19.22
CA VAL A 41 2.69 0.80 -18.07
C VAL A 41 1.18 0.66 -18.16
N ARG A 42 0.59 0.76 -19.36
CA ARG A 42 -0.83 0.50 -19.58
C ARG A 42 -1.19 -0.98 -19.38
N ALA A 43 -0.45 -1.90 -19.96
CA ALA A 43 -0.74 -3.33 -19.97
C ALA A 43 -0.71 -3.94 -18.57
N PHE A 44 0.22 -3.48 -17.73
CA PHE A 44 0.32 -3.91 -16.33
C PHE A 44 -0.27 -2.89 -15.36
N GLN A 45 -0.95 -1.83 -15.80
CA GLN A 45 -1.48 -0.79 -14.90
C GLN A 45 -0.45 -0.29 -13.86
N LEU A 46 0.81 -0.06 -14.28
CA LEU A 46 1.89 0.31 -13.36
C LEU A 46 1.65 1.71 -12.79
N GLU A 47 1.69 1.83 -11.45
CA GLU A 47 1.31 3.04 -10.71
C GLU A 47 -0.17 3.41 -10.94
N SER A 48 -0.48 4.65 -11.30
CA SER A 48 -1.86 5.15 -11.43
C SER A 48 -2.27 5.44 -12.87
N ARG A 49 -3.58 5.45 -13.15
CA ARG A 49 -4.12 5.93 -14.44
C ARG A 49 -3.68 7.38 -14.75
N ALA A 50 -3.58 8.21 -13.72
CA ALA A 50 -3.03 9.57 -13.82
C ALA A 50 -1.58 9.56 -14.36
N PHE A 51 -0.73 8.66 -13.86
CA PHE A 51 0.63 8.53 -14.34
C PHE A 51 0.70 8.11 -15.82
N LEU A 52 -0.18 7.21 -16.27
CA LEU A 52 -0.28 6.85 -17.69
C LEU A 52 -0.59 8.08 -18.57
N HIS A 53 -1.52 8.94 -18.17
CA HIS A 53 -1.82 10.18 -18.89
C HIS A 53 -0.61 11.13 -18.93
N VAL A 54 0.11 11.27 -17.81
CA VAL A 54 1.34 12.07 -17.76
C VAL A 54 2.44 11.46 -18.65
N MET A 55 2.54 10.14 -18.75
CA MET A 55 3.48 9.48 -19.66
C MET A 55 3.12 9.70 -21.13
N ILE A 56 1.84 9.69 -21.50
CA ILE A 56 1.37 10.00 -22.86
C ILE A 56 1.69 11.46 -23.20
N LEU A 57 1.37 12.38 -22.29
CA LEU A 57 1.72 13.80 -22.42
C LEU A 57 3.23 13.98 -22.57
N ALA A 58 4.03 13.28 -21.75
CA ALA A 58 5.48 13.31 -21.80
C ALA A 58 6.03 12.73 -23.11
N TRP A 59 5.42 11.67 -23.64
CA TRP A 59 5.82 11.07 -24.91
C TRP A 59 5.58 12.02 -26.09
N GLY A 60 4.39 12.63 -26.16
CA GLY A 60 4.11 13.67 -27.16
C GLY A 60 5.03 14.89 -27.00
N GLY A 61 5.22 15.36 -25.77
CA GLY A 61 6.13 16.46 -25.44
C GLY A 61 7.58 16.17 -25.78
N PHE A 62 8.06 14.95 -25.56
CA PHE A 62 9.40 14.50 -25.94
C PHE A 62 9.60 14.59 -27.46
N VAL A 63 8.60 14.15 -28.24
CA VAL A 63 8.66 14.22 -29.70
C VAL A 63 8.80 15.67 -30.15
N VAL A 64 7.98 16.57 -29.61
CA VAL A 64 8.01 18.01 -29.94
C VAL A 64 9.33 18.66 -29.51
N THR A 65 9.88 18.30 -28.35
CA THR A 65 11.11 18.87 -27.78
C THR A 65 12.32 18.71 -28.71
N GLN A 66 12.39 17.61 -29.46
CA GLN A 66 13.50 17.34 -30.38
C GLN A 66 13.58 18.34 -31.53
N PHE A 67 12.43 18.82 -32.02
CA PHE A 67 12.35 19.75 -33.15
C PHE A 67 12.43 21.22 -32.72
N LEU A 68 12.42 21.50 -31.40
CA LEU A 68 12.49 22.85 -30.87
C LEU A 68 13.92 23.38 -30.73
N PRO A 69 14.14 24.68 -30.96
CA PRO A 69 15.39 25.36 -30.62
C PRO A 69 15.71 25.20 -29.12
N GLY A 70 16.99 25.04 -28.77
CA GLY A 70 17.44 24.80 -27.39
C GLY A 70 16.89 25.79 -26.35
N ARG A 71 16.70 27.06 -26.73
CA ARG A 71 16.12 28.11 -25.88
C ARG A 71 14.66 27.86 -25.45
N LEU A 72 13.90 27.07 -26.22
CA LEU A 72 12.48 26.78 -25.97
C LEU A 72 12.26 25.45 -25.24
N ARG A 73 13.30 24.62 -25.06
CA ARG A 73 13.15 23.29 -24.43
C ARG A 73 12.74 23.37 -22.96
N MET A 74 13.40 24.22 -22.17
CA MET A 74 13.05 24.40 -20.76
C MET A 74 11.69 25.10 -20.57
N PRO A 75 11.33 26.16 -21.32
CA PRO A 75 9.96 26.68 -21.33
C PRO A 75 8.91 25.62 -21.66
N LEU A 76 9.12 24.81 -22.70
CA LEU A 76 8.20 23.71 -23.02
C LEU A 76 8.09 22.71 -21.87
N PHE A 77 9.22 22.27 -21.29
CA PHE A 77 9.21 21.34 -20.16
C PHE A 77 8.41 21.92 -18.98
N ALA A 78 8.62 23.19 -18.63
CA ALA A 78 7.86 23.87 -17.59
C ALA A 78 6.37 23.98 -17.92
N CYS A 79 5.99 24.24 -19.18
CA CYS A 79 4.59 24.24 -19.61
C CYS A 79 3.96 22.85 -19.52
N LEU A 80 4.64 21.80 -19.98
CA LEU A 80 4.18 20.42 -19.85
C LEU A 80 4.00 20.02 -18.38
N SER A 81 4.92 20.45 -17.53
CA SER A 81 4.87 20.31 -16.07
C SER A 81 3.65 20.97 -15.42
N VAL A 82 3.25 22.15 -15.89
CA VAL A 82 2.03 22.83 -15.43
C VAL A 82 0.79 22.13 -15.97
N ILE A 83 0.80 21.75 -17.25
CA ILE A 83 -0.31 21.01 -17.88
C ILE A 83 -0.52 19.67 -17.19
N SER A 84 0.54 18.96 -16.79
CA SER A 84 0.38 17.68 -16.09
C SER A 84 -0.34 17.83 -14.75
N VAL A 85 -0.18 18.96 -14.06
CA VAL A 85 -0.97 19.26 -12.84
C VAL A 85 -2.46 19.30 -13.16
N LEU A 86 -2.84 20.00 -14.24
CA LEU A 86 -4.24 20.13 -14.68
C LEU A 86 -4.82 18.89 -15.35
N VAL A 87 -3.97 17.95 -15.77
CA VAL A 87 -4.39 16.64 -16.31
C VAL A 87 -4.68 15.65 -15.18
N VAL A 88 -3.98 15.77 -14.06
CA VAL A 88 -4.09 14.85 -12.93
C VAL A 88 -5.08 15.37 -11.88
N LEU A 89 -5.12 16.67 -11.66
CA LEU A 89 -6.08 17.34 -10.81
C LEU A 89 -7.12 18.06 -11.67
N ASP A 90 -8.33 18.22 -11.14
CA ASP A 90 -9.32 19.10 -11.77
C ASP A 90 -8.84 20.55 -11.81
N LEU A 91 -9.59 21.40 -12.51
CA LEU A 91 -9.21 22.80 -12.72
C LEU A 91 -9.12 23.56 -11.39
N GLU A 92 -9.99 23.25 -10.44
CA GLU A 92 -10.03 23.91 -9.13
C GLU A 92 -8.80 23.56 -8.29
N ALA A 93 -8.58 22.27 -8.03
CA ALA A 93 -7.47 21.79 -7.22
C ALA A 93 -6.12 22.10 -7.89
N GLY A 94 -6.04 21.94 -9.21
CA GLY A 94 -4.84 22.26 -9.98
C GLY A 94 -4.47 23.75 -9.92
N SER A 95 -5.46 24.65 -10.00
CA SER A 95 -5.23 26.10 -9.92
C SER A 95 -4.74 26.52 -8.53
N TRP A 96 -5.34 25.97 -7.47
CA TRP A 96 -4.89 26.22 -6.09
C TRP A 96 -3.45 25.73 -5.86
N LEU A 97 -3.13 24.52 -6.30
CA LEU A 97 -1.79 23.95 -6.15
C LEU A 97 -0.73 24.82 -6.85
N LEU A 98 -1.00 25.22 -8.11
CA LEU A 98 -0.11 26.08 -8.88
C LEU A 98 0.03 27.46 -8.23
N GLY A 99 -1.07 28.07 -7.76
CA GLY A 99 -1.08 29.36 -7.08
C GLY A 99 -0.24 29.35 -5.80
N LEU A 100 -0.44 28.35 -4.94
CA LEU A 100 0.35 28.16 -3.71
C LEU A 100 1.84 27.93 -4.03
N GLY A 101 2.14 27.16 -5.06
CA GLY A 101 3.52 26.93 -5.46
C GLY A 101 4.21 28.18 -6.01
N VAL A 102 3.52 28.99 -6.82
CA VAL A 102 4.02 30.29 -7.29
C VAL A 102 4.21 31.26 -6.13
N LEU A 103 3.30 31.30 -5.16
CA LEU A 103 3.44 32.07 -3.93
C LEU A 103 4.72 31.68 -3.17
N MET A 104 4.99 30.37 -3.05
CA MET A 104 6.18 29.87 -2.36
C MET A 104 7.48 30.22 -3.09
N ILE A 105 7.50 30.11 -4.43
CA ILE A 105 8.63 30.55 -5.25
C ILE A 105 8.84 32.06 -5.11
N GLY A 106 7.75 32.85 -5.17
CA GLY A 106 7.79 34.30 -5.00
C GLY A 106 8.36 34.71 -3.65
N ALA A 107 7.94 34.06 -2.56
CA ALA A 107 8.47 34.29 -1.22
C ALA A 107 9.99 34.03 -1.13
N ALA A 108 10.49 32.99 -1.81
CA ALA A 108 11.93 32.69 -1.87
C ALA A 108 12.74 33.75 -2.62
N HIS A 109 12.10 34.58 -3.45
CA HIS A 109 12.71 35.65 -4.24
C HIS A 109 12.30 37.06 -3.83
N ALA A 110 11.58 37.21 -2.72
CA ALA A 110 11.15 38.51 -2.21
C ALA A 110 12.35 39.48 -2.10
N PRO A 111 12.17 40.79 -2.40
CA PRO A 111 13.24 41.79 -2.43
C PRO A 111 13.74 42.20 -1.02
N VAL A 112 13.89 41.23 -0.13
CA VAL A 112 14.37 41.37 1.26
C VAL A 112 15.66 40.55 1.46
N GLY A 113 16.32 40.72 2.61
CA GLY A 113 17.53 39.96 2.95
C GLY A 113 17.28 38.46 3.06
N HIS A 114 18.32 37.64 2.84
CA HIS A 114 18.18 36.16 2.81
C HIS A 114 17.54 35.58 4.07
N GLY A 115 17.89 36.07 5.26
CA GLY A 115 17.26 35.64 6.52
C GLY A 115 15.75 35.92 6.56
N ALA A 116 15.32 37.09 6.08
CA ALA A 116 13.91 37.44 5.98
C ALA A 116 13.16 36.57 4.93
N ARG A 117 13.81 36.21 3.81
CA ARG A 117 13.24 35.26 2.84
C ARG A 117 13.02 33.88 3.47
N VAL A 118 14.01 33.40 4.23
CA VAL A 118 13.89 32.12 4.97
C VAL A 118 12.75 32.20 5.97
N ALA A 119 12.65 33.28 6.76
CA ALA A 119 11.57 33.48 7.72
C ALA A 119 10.19 33.52 7.04
N LEU A 120 10.06 34.23 5.91
CA LEU A 120 8.81 34.30 5.14
C LEU A 120 8.38 32.93 4.61
N VAL A 121 9.32 32.16 4.03
CA VAL A 121 9.04 30.81 3.54
C VAL A 121 8.68 29.86 4.68
N LEU A 122 9.36 29.96 5.83
CA LEU A 122 9.04 29.18 7.02
C LEU A 122 7.65 29.54 7.57
N ALA A 123 7.29 30.82 7.63
CA ALA A 123 5.98 31.27 8.09
C ALA A 123 4.85 30.75 7.18
N LEU A 124 5.03 30.85 5.86
CA LEU A 124 4.09 30.29 4.88
C LEU A 124 4.00 28.76 5.00
N GLY A 125 5.13 28.06 5.11
CA GLY A 125 5.16 26.61 5.31
C GLY A 125 4.50 26.17 6.62
N ALA A 126 4.69 26.93 7.71
CA ALA A 126 4.03 26.69 8.99
C ALA A 126 2.52 26.93 8.92
N GLY A 127 2.07 28.01 8.26
CA GLY A 127 0.65 28.25 8.02
C GLY A 127 -0.01 27.12 7.23
N LEU A 128 0.63 26.66 6.15
CA LEU A 128 0.17 25.50 5.38
C LEU A 128 0.16 24.21 6.21
N ALA A 129 1.15 24.01 7.09
CA ALA A 129 1.18 22.86 7.99
C ALA A 129 0.04 22.92 9.03
N LEU A 130 -0.28 24.08 9.58
CA LEU A 130 -1.41 24.23 10.52
C LEU A 130 -2.75 23.92 9.83
N LEU A 131 -2.96 24.41 8.60
CA LEU A 131 -4.12 24.04 7.79
C LEU A 131 -4.16 22.54 7.50
N ARG A 132 -3.02 21.93 7.16
CA ARG A 132 -2.93 20.49 6.93
C ARG A 132 -3.28 19.65 8.15
N ALA A 133 -2.93 20.15 9.33
CA ALA A 133 -3.20 19.52 10.63
C ALA A 133 -4.65 19.69 11.10
N GLY A 134 -5.51 20.38 10.34
CA GLY A 134 -6.92 20.56 10.68
C GLY A 134 -7.19 21.67 11.71
N VAL A 135 -6.22 22.57 11.96
CA VAL A 135 -6.41 23.70 12.89
C VAL A 135 -7.44 24.70 12.36
N ALA A 136 -7.57 24.81 11.03
CA ALA A 136 -8.60 25.57 10.35
C ALA A 136 -8.92 24.90 9.01
N GLU A 137 -10.15 25.10 8.52
CA GLU A 137 -10.57 24.61 7.21
C GLU A 137 -9.79 25.31 6.10
N ALA A 138 -9.27 24.52 5.16
CA ALA A 138 -8.61 25.03 3.98
C ALA A 138 -9.63 25.26 2.86
N PRO A 139 -9.55 26.38 2.12
CA PRO A 139 -10.52 26.70 1.07
C PRO A 139 -10.29 25.92 -0.24
N TRP A 140 -9.55 24.82 -0.20
CA TRP A 140 -9.17 24.03 -1.36
C TRP A 140 -9.23 22.53 -1.06
N PRO A 141 -9.36 21.67 -2.09
CA PRO A 141 -9.51 20.23 -1.89
C PRO A 141 -8.32 19.59 -1.15
N SER A 142 -8.63 18.61 -0.29
CA SER A 142 -7.64 17.85 0.50
C SER A 142 -6.60 17.12 -0.38
N ALA A 143 -6.94 16.89 -1.65
CA ALA A 143 -6.08 16.27 -2.65
C ALA A 143 -4.76 16.99 -2.93
N ILE A 144 -4.69 18.29 -2.68
CA ILE A 144 -3.50 19.09 -2.97
C ILE A 144 -2.36 18.77 -2.00
N TRP A 145 -2.65 18.38 -0.76
CA TRP A 145 -1.66 18.33 0.32
C TRP A 145 -0.46 17.41 0.06
N PRO A 146 -0.65 16.12 -0.33
CA PRO A 146 0.47 15.22 -0.55
C PRO A 146 1.34 15.68 -1.73
N ILE A 147 0.69 16.24 -2.76
CA ILE A 147 1.36 16.71 -3.98
C ILE A 147 2.15 17.99 -3.66
N LEU A 148 1.53 18.98 -3.03
CA LEU A 148 2.18 20.23 -2.63
C LEU A 148 3.38 19.97 -1.70
N GLY A 149 3.20 19.10 -0.71
CA GLY A 149 4.27 18.67 0.20
C GLY A 149 5.44 18.06 -0.56
N SER A 150 5.17 17.05 -1.40
CA SER A 150 6.20 16.44 -2.25
C SER A 150 6.90 17.45 -3.16
N MET A 151 6.17 18.52 -3.55
CA MET A 151 6.70 19.53 -4.44
C MET A 151 7.68 20.49 -3.74
N PHE A 152 7.32 20.94 -2.55
CA PHE A 152 8.01 22.05 -1.91
C PHE A 152 8.83 21.65 -0.68
N MET A 153 8.48 20.63 0.11
CA MET A 153 9.06 20.34 1.43
C MET A 153 10.61 20.46 1.50
N PHE A 154 11.34 19.44 1.07
CA PHE A 154 12.80 19.40 1.13
C PHE A 154 13.45 20.21 0.01
N ARG A 155 12.77 20.30 -1.14
CA ARG A 155 13.28 21.04 -2.30
C ARG A 155 13.40 22.52 -2.02
N THR A 156 12.47 23.12 -1.28
CA THR A 156 12.56 24.53 -0.87
C THR A 156 13.76 24.77 0.05
N MET A 157 14.05 23.84 0.96
CA MET A 157 15.24 23.94 1.84
C MET A 157 16.54 23.97 1.03
N ILE A 158 16.69 23.04 0.07
CA ILE A 158 17.88 22.99 -0.80
C ILE A 158 17.92 24.20 -1.73
N TYR A 159 16.77 24.61 -2.25
CA TYR A 159 16.66 25.75 -3.14
C TYR A 159 17.15 27.05 -2.48
N LEU A 160 16.67 27.35 -1.27
CA LEU A 160 17.14 28.49 -0.49
C LEU A 160 18.64 28.41 -0.18
N TYR A 161 19.15 27.20 0.10
CA TYR A 161 20.58 26.98 0.27
C TYR A 161 21.38 27.30 -1.01
N ASP A 162 20.90 26.87 -2.18
CA ASP A 162 21.53 27.12 -3.47
C ASP A 162 21.50 28.60 -3.87
N LEU A 163 20.40 29.30 -3.56
CA LEU A 163 20.27 30.75 -3.77
C LEU A 163 21.27 31.52 -2.90
N ARG A 164 21.42 31.16 -1.62
CA ARG A 164 22.39 31.80 -0.70
C ARG A 164 23.82 31.70 -1.22
N HIS A 165 24.20 30.54 -1.74
CA HIS A 165 25.56 30.26 -2.20
C HIS A 165 25.75 30.51 -3.70
N LYS A 166 24.77 31.12 -4.39
CA LYS A 166 24.76 31.39 -5.85
C LYS A 166 25.26 30.18 -6.66
N SER A 167 24.84 28.99 -6.24
CA SER A 167 25.38 27.72 -6.75
C SER A 167 24.80 27.31 -8.11
N ALA A 168 23.67 27.93 -8.50
CA ALA A 168 22.96 27.73 -9.76
C ALA A 168 22.24 29.02 -10.19
N PRO A 169 22.06 29.25 -11.50
CA PRO A 169 21.38 30.44 -12.00
C PRO A 169 19.87 30.40 -11.72
N PHE A 170 19.26 31.57 -11.48
CA PHE A 170 17.81 31.71 -11.44
C PHE A 170 17.26 32.08 -12.82
N ASN A 171 16.18 31.39 -13.19
CA ASN A 171 15.30 31.71 -14.32
C ASN A 171 13.91 31.21 -13.93
N VAL A 172 12.85 31.96 -14.25
CA VAL A 172 11.45 31.56 -13.96
C VAL A 172 11.16 30.18 -14.52
N TRP A 173 11.59 29.88 -15.75
CA TRP A 173 11.41 28.56 -16.37
C TRP A 173 12.13 27.43 -15.61
N ASN A 174 13.33 27.70 -15.09
CA ASN A 174 14.05 26.72 -14.28
C ASN A 174 13.38 26.50 -12.93
N ALA A 175 12.84 27.54 -12.31
CA ALA A 175 12.14 27.43 -11.03
C ALA A 175 10.82 26.66 -11.20
N LEU A 176 10.01 26.99 -12.21
CA LEU A 176 8.77 26.29 -12.52
C LEU A 176 9.04 24.83 -12.87
N GLY A 177 9.96 24.55 -13.79
CA GLY A 177 10.34 23.17 -14.14
C GLY A 177 10.97 22.40 -12.98
N TYR A 178 11.65 23.09 -12.04
CA TYR A 178 12.25 22.46 -10.88
C TYR A 178 11.23 22.09 -9.81
N PHE A 179 10.27 22.95 -9.46
CA PHE A 179 9.29 22.65 -8.41
C PHE A 179 8.16 21.76 -8.95
N PHE A 180 7.69 22.02 -10.17
CA PHE A 180 6.60 21.28 -10.81
C PHE A 180 7.09 20.18 -11.76
N MET A 181 8.26 19.58 -11.52
CA MET A 181 8.83 18.53 -12.39
C MET A 181 7.75 17.55 -12.87
N LEU A 182 7.66 17.36 -14.19
CA LEU A 182 6.56 16.69 -14.88
C LEU A 182 5.98 15.44 -14.19
N PRO A 183 6.79 14.45 -13.74
CA PRO A 183 6.24 13.26 -13.07
C PRO A 183 5.72 13.53 -11.64
N ASN A 184 6.15 14.58 -10.96
CA ASN A 184 5.96 14.74 -9.51
C ASN A 184 4.49 14.79 -9.09
N VAL A 185 3.58 15.30 -9.93
CA VAL A 185 2.15 15.33 -9.61
C VAL A 185 1.57 13.93 -9.33
N CYS A 186 2.14 12.88 -9.93
CA CYS A 186 1.71 11.50 -9.73
C CYS A 186 2.44 10.78 -8.58
N PHE A 187 3.51 11.36 -8.05
CA PHE A 187 4.39 10.69 -7.07
C PHE A 187 4.60 11.55 -5.83
N PRO A 188 3.75 11.40 -4.79
CA PRO A 188 3.95 12.06 -3.50
C PRO A 188 5.29 11.71 -2.84
N LEU A 189 5.79 10.49 -3.10
CA LEU A 189 7.16 10.10 -2.78
C LEU A 189 8.06 10.36 -3.99
N PHE A 190 8.86 11.42 -3.93
CA PHE A 190 9.69 11.88 -5.05
C PHE A 190 11.18 11.95 -4.67
N PRO A 191 12.13 11.64 -5.58
CA PRO A 191 13.55 11.82 -5.31
C PRO A 191 13.87 13.29 -5.03
N VAL A 192 14.59 13.58 -3.95
CA VAL A 192 14.98 14.94 -3.58
C VAL A 192 16.10 15.43 -4.51
N VAL A 193 15.72 15.83 -5.73
CA VAL A 193 16.62 16.37 -6.74
C VAL A 193 17.08 17.75 -6.31
N ASP A 194 18.39 17.94 -6.28
CA ASP A 194 19.06 19.17 -5.93
C ASP A 194 18.96 20.22 -7.07
N TYR A 195 18.69 21.50 -6.76
CA TYR A 195 18.48 22.54 -7.80
C TYR A 195 19.72 22.78 -8.65
N LYS A 196 20.92 22.80 -8.03
CA LYS A 196 22.18 22.86 -8.76
C LYS A 196 22.38 21.65 -9.67
N THR A 197 22.06 20.45 -9.21
CA THR A 197 22.15 19.23 -10.03
C THR A 197 21.16 19.24 -11.17
N PHE A 198 19.92 19.67 -10.92
CA PHE A 198 18.89 19.88 -11.95
C PHE A 198 19.39 20.80 -13.06
N CYS A 199 19.87 22.01 -12.71
CA CYS A 199 20.37 22.97 -13.70
C CYS A 199 21.60 22.47 -14.47
N ARG A 200 22.56 21.81 -13.79
CA ARG A 200 23.81 21.34 -14.43
C ARG A 200 23.65 20.06 -15.24
N SER A 201 22.57 19.31 -15.01
CA SER A 201 22.34 18.03 -15.70
C SER A 201 21.58 18.18 -17.01
N HIS A 202 20.90 19.31 -17.23
CA HIS A 202 20.12 19.57 -18.43
C HIS A 202 21.03 19.79 -19.66
N ASP A 203 20.87 18.96 -20.69
CA ASP A 203 21.60 19.01 -21.97
C ASP A 203 23.14 19.04 -21.81
N ASN A 204 23.67 18.32 -20.81
CA ASN A 204 25.10 18.34 -20.47
C ASN A 204 25.98 17.29 -21.19
N ASP A 205 25.37 16.43 -22.01
CA ASP A 205 26.01 15.38 -22.81
C ASP A 205 25.18 15.20 -24.11
N GLN A 206 25.57 14.27 -24.98
CA GLN A 206 24.84 14.01 -26.23
C GLN A 206 23.41 13.55 -25.94
N SER A 207 22.41 14.22 -26.52
CA SER A 207 20.99 13.99 -26.22
C SER A 207 20.56 12.53 -26.37
N TRP A 208 21.02 11.83 -27.43
CA TRP A 208 20.68 10.41 -27.63
C TRP A 208 21.22 9.49 -26.53
N LEU A 209 22.36 9.81 -25.90
CA LEU A 209 22.90 9.04 -24.77
C LEU A 209 22.02 9.23 -23.53
N ILE A 210 21.58 10.46 -23.28
CA ILE A 210 20.71 10.81 -22.16
C ILE A 210 19.35 10.11 -22.36
N HIS A 211 18.74 10.21 -23.54
CA HIS A 211 17.44 9.58 -23.82
C HIS A 211 17.52 8.05 -23.75
N GLN A 212 18.59 7.43 -24.30
CA GLN A 212 18.78 5.98 -24.22
C GLN A 212 19.03 5.49 -22.78
N LYS A 213 19.62 6.34 -21.93
CA LYS A 213 19.70 6.08 -20.49
C LYS A 213 18.32 6.19 -19.84
N GLY A 214 17.50 7.15 -20.26
CA GLY A 214 16.11 7.33 -19.81
C GLY A 214 15.24 6.09 -20.01
N VAL A 215 15.16 5.58 -21.24
CA VAL A 215 14.36 4.37 -21.55
C VAL A 215 14.85 3.12 -20.81
N ARG A 216 16.17 2.97 -20.62
CA ARG A 216 16.72 1.87 -19.80
C ARG A 216 16.32 1.99 -18.33
N TRP A 217 16.27 3.19 -17.80
CA TRP A 217 15.87 3.42 -16.41
C TRP A 217 14.37 3.22 -16.23
N MET A 218 13.57 3.67 -17.18
CA MET A 218 12.13 3.38 -17.17
C MET A 218 11.87 1.88 -17.22
N LEU A 219 12.56 1.13 -18.10
CA LEU A 219 12.45 -0.33 -18.15
C LEU A 219 12.87 -0.99 -16.83
N ARG A 220 13.98 -0.55 -16.22
CA ARG A 220 14.41 -1.04 -14.91
C ARG A 220 13.38 -0.72 -13.82
N GLY A 221 12.79 0.47 -13.86
CA GLY A 221 11.73 0.89 -12.95
C GLY A 221 10.50 0.00 -13.06
N ALA A 222 10.04 -0.25 -14.30
CA ALA A 222 8.95 -1.19 -14.57
C ALA A 222 9.26 -2.61 -14.06
N ALA A 223 10.47 -3.11 -14.30
CA ALA A 223 10.88 -4.42 -13.80
C ALA A 223 10.90 -4.49 -12.26
N HIS A 224 11.38 -3.44 -11.58
CA HIS A 224 11.35 -3.37 -10.11
C HIS A 224 9.91 -3.30 -9.57
N LEU A 225 8.99 -2.60 -10.24
CA LEU A 225 7.58 -2.56 -9.84
C LEU A 225 6.88 -3.91 -10.03
N LEU A 226 7.14 -4.59 -11.14
CA LEU A 226 6.63 -5.95 -11.37
C LEU A 226 7.18 -6.94 -10.35
N LEU A 227 8.48 -6.84 -10.03
CA LEU A 227 9.08 -7.64 -8.97
C LEU A 227 8.47 -7.32 -7.60
N TYR A 228 8.24 -6.05 -7.29
CA TYR A 228 7.52 -5.64 -6.09
C TYR A 228 6.13 -6.29 -6.02
N ARG A 229 5.35 -6.27 -7.12
CA ARG A 229 4.03 -6.92 -7.15
C ARG A 229 4.11 -8.42 -6.97
N ALA A 230 5.05 -9.08 -7.62
CA ALA A 230 5.27 -10.52 -7.43
C ALA A 230 5.54 -10.84 -5.95
N ILE A 231 6.35 -10.02 -5.27
CA ILE A 231 6.66 -10.17 -3.85
C ILE A 231 5.43 -9.88 -2.99
N TYR A 232 4.76 -8.77 -3.26
CA TYR A 232 3.59 -8.31 -2.53
C TYR A 232 2.44 -9.33 -2.60
N GLN A 233 2.16 -9.90 -3.77
CA GLN A 233 1.04 -10.82 -3.97
C GLN A 233 1.32 -12.24 -3.49
N ASN A 234 2.57 -12.73 -3.62
CA ASN A 234 2.88 -14.14 -3.40
C ASN A 234 3.68 -14.41 -2.12
N PHE A 235 4.31 -13.39 -1.54
CA PHE A 235 5.28 -13.59 -0.46
C PHE A 235 5.04 -12.73 0.78
N VAL A 236 4.23 -11.67 0.72
CA VAL A 236 3.82 -10.98 1.95
C VAL A 236 2.87 -11.89 2.74
N LEU A 237 3.06 -11.91 4.05
CA LEU A 237 2.25 -12.64 5.02
C LEU A 237 2.05 -11.71 6.22
N ASP A 238 0.86 -11.72 6.81
CA ASP A 238 0.63 -10.99 8.06
C ASP A 238 1.47 -11.66 9.16
N PRO A 239 2.28 -10.90 9.93
CA PRO A 239 3.00 -11.49 11.05
C PRO A 239 2.09 -12.22 12.07
N ALA A 240 0.80 -11.88 12.16
CA ALA A 240 -0.18 -12.61 12.98
C ALA A 240 -0.55 -14.00 12.42
N GLN A 241 -0.34 -14.24 11.12
CA GLN A 241 -0.70 -15.49 10.42
C GLN A 241 0.48 -16.46 10.29
N VAL A 242 1.62 -16.19 10.92
CA VAL A 242 2.79 -17.08 10.87
C VAL A 242 2.43 -18.39 11.57
N ALA A 243 2.55 -19.49 10.84
CA ALA A 243 2.25 -20.83 11.35
C ALA A 243 3.49 -21.72 11.51
N ASP A 244 4.57 -21.45 10.77
CA ASP A 244 5.81 -22.24 10.80
C ASP A 244 7.08 -21.41 10.57
N GLY A 245 8.24 -22.08 10.62
CA GLY A 245 9.54 -21.41 10.44
C GLY A 245 9.80 -20.88 9.04
N LEU A 246 9.20 -21.44 7.99
CA LEU A 246 9.35 -20.92 6.63
C LEU A 246 8.53 -19.64 6.44
N ASP A 247 7.34 -19.58 7.05
CA ASP A 247 6.51 -18.38 7.14
C ASP A 247 7.25 -17.25 7.88
N ALA A 248 7.94 -17.56 8.97
CA ALA A 248 8.77 -16.59 9.68
C ALA A 248 9.87 -16.01 8.78
N VAL A 249 10.60 -16.88 8.05
CA VAL A 249 11.60 -16.44 7.07
C VAL A 249 10.94 -15.56 6.00
N ARG A 250 9.78 -15.97 5.49
CA ARG A 250 9.00 -15.26 4.46
C ARG A 250 8.61 -13.85 4.91
N VAL A 251 8.11 -13.66 6.12
CA VAL A 251 7.83 -12.34 6.70
C VAL A 251 9.10 -11.47 6.75
N ILE A 252 10.22 -12.04 7.18
CA ILE A 252 11.47 -11.28 7.38
C ILE A 252 12.05 -10.75 6.07
N TRP A 253 12.13 -11.55 5.01
CA TRP A 253 12.73 -11.07 3.76
C TRP A 253 11.74 -10.27 2.89
N SER A 254 10.45 -10.64 2.87
CA SER A 254 9.47 -10.00 1.99
C SER A 254 9.31 -8.51 2.33
N THR A 255 9.24 -8.17 3.62
CA THR A 255 9.11 -6.79 4.14
C THR A 255 10.19 -5.84 3.61
N TYR A 256 11.45 -6.27 3.62
CA TYR A 256 12.54 -5.48 3.04
C TYR A 256 12.45 -5.38 1.52
N LEU A 257 12.07 -6.46 0.83
CA LEU A 257 11.98 -6.43 -0.62
C LEU A 257 10.79 -5.62 -1.15
N LEU A 258 9.78 -5.31 -0.34
CA LEU A 258 8.74 -4.33 -0.71
C LEU A 258 9.32 -2.97 -1.08
N TYR A 259 10.53 -2.65 -0.63
CA TYR A 259 11.25 -1.44 -1.00
C TYR A 259 11.57 -1.34 -2.51
N PHE A 260 11.43 -2.43 -3.27
CA PHE A 260 11.44 -2.39 -4.73
C PHE A 260 10.39 -1.44 -5.30
N ARG A 261 9.27 -1.19 -4.60
CA ARG A 261 8.26 -0.19 -4.98
C ARG A 261 8.88 1.20 -5.14
N VAL A 262 9.54 1.68 -4.09
CA VAL A 262 10.21 3.00 -4.07
C VAL A 262 11.32 3.06 -5.11
N SER A 263 12.08 1.97 -5.23
CA SER A 263 13.13 1.84 -6.24
C SER A 263 12.58 1.94 -7.66
N GLY A 264 11.48 1.25 -7.94
CA GLY A 264 10.80 1.23 -9.24
C GLY A 264 10.29 2.61 -9.65
N ALA A 265 9.51 3.24 -8.77
CA ALA A 265 8.99 4.60 -8.96
C ALA A 265 10.11 5.62 -9.25
N PHE A 266 11.20 5.61 -8.46
CA PHE A 266 12.28 6.58 -8.65
C PHE A 266 13.03 6.37 -9.97
N HIS A 267 13.21 5.12 -10.41
CA HIS A 267 13.81 4.84 -11.72
C HIS A 267 12.90 5.29 -12.88
N LEU A 268 11.58 5.12 -12.76
CA LEU A 268 10.60 5.66 -13.72
C LEU A 268 10.68 7.19 -13.78
N ILE A 269 10.59 7.86 -12.62
CA ILE A 269 10.68 9.32 -12.49
C ILE A 269 11.96 9.85 -13.15
N ALA A 270 13.11 9.32 -12.73
CA ALA A 270 14.38 9.78 -13.26
C ALA A 270 14.50 9.45 -14.76
N GLY A 271 14.03 8.28 -15.19
CA GLY A 271 14.00 7.89 -16.60
C GLY A 271 13.16 8.83 -17.47
N LEU A 272 12.02 9.30 -16.97
CA LEU A 272 11.17 10.29 -17.64
C LEU A 272 11.88 11.64 -17.78
N LEU A 273 12.54 12.10 -16.71
CA LEU A 273 13.33 13.34 -16.74
C LEU A 273 14.49 13.26 -17.74
N HIS A 274 15.12 12.10 -17.91
CA HIS A 274 16.15 11.91 -18.95
C HIS A 274 15.61 12.14 -20.36
N MET A 275 14.32 11.88 -20.62
CA MET A 275 13.72 12.16 -21.94
C MET A 275 13.72 13.66 -22.26
N PHE A 276 13.72 14.52 -21.25
CA PHE A 276 13.81 15.98 -21.40
C PHE A 276 15.23 16.52 -21.18
N GLY A 277 16.26 15.70 -21.41
CA GLY A 277 17.65 16.14 -21.38
C GLY A 277 18.31 16.19 -19.99
N PHE A 278 17.61 15.80 -18.92
CA PHE A 278 18.19 15.79 -17.57
C PHE A 278 19.04 14.55 -17.30
N ASN A 279 20.37 14.66 -17.37
CA ASN A 279 21.31 13.57 -17.11
C ASN A 279 21.55 13.33 -15.61
N LEU A 280 20.51 12.86 -14.92
CA LEU A 280 20.49 12.68 -13.48
C LEU A 280 21.29 11.44 -13.01
N PRO A 281 21.83 11.42 -11.76
CA PRO A 281 22.53 10.27 -11.20
C PRO A 281 21.59 9.11 -10.83
N GLU A 282 22.14 7.91 -10.72
CA GLU A 282 21.38 6.69 -10.39
C GLU A 282 20.66 6.83 -9.04
N THR A 283 19.43 6.32 -8.96
CA THR A 283 18.58 6.42 -7.77
C THR A 283 18.94 5.37 -6.72
N PHE A 284 19.12 4.11 -7.14
CA PHE A 284 19.52 2.98 -6.30
C PHE A 284 20.53 2.08 -7.02
N HIS A 285 21.59 1.69 -6.32
CA HIS A 285 22.70 0.94 -6.94
C HIS A 285 23.02 -0.38 -6.22
N LEU A 286 22.38 -1.48 -6.65
CA LEU A 286 22.61 -2.84 -6.12
C LEU A 286 22.64 -2.88 -4.57
N TRP A 287 21.68 -2.21 -3.92
CA TRP A 287 21.69 -1.99 -2.47
C TRP A 287 21.53 -3.29 -1.67
N LEU A 288 20.90 -4.32 -2.24
CA LEU A 288 20.82 -5.67 -1.66
C LEU A 288 22.20 -6.34 -1.53
N LEU A 289 23.19 -5.90 -2.32
CA LEU A 289 24.55 -6.47 -2.35
C LEU A 289 25.56 -5.63 -1.56
N SER A 290 25.08 -4.85 -0.59
CA SER A 290 25.93 -4.01 0.26
C SER A 290 26.71 -4.89 1.23
N ASN A 291 28.00 -4.58 1.44
CA ASN A 291 28.87 -5.38 2.31
C ASN A 291 29.29 -4.68 3.61
N ASN A 292 28.76 -3.48 3.87
CA ASN A 292 28.83 -2.77 5.15
C ASN A 292 27.79 -1.63 5.19
N PHE A 293 27.55 -1.05 6.37
CA PHE A 293 26.53 -0.02 6.57
C PHE A 293 26.78 1.29 5.82
N THR A 294 28.04 1.73 5.70
CA THR A 294 28.38 2.93 4.92
C THR A 294 28.15 2.68 3.42
N ASP A 295 28.46 1.48 2.92
CA ASP A 295 28.19 1.08 1.54
C ASP A 295 26.68 1.01 1.26
N PHE A 296 25.92 0.44 2.19
CA PHE A 296 24.45 0.43 2.13
C PHE A 296 23.88 1.84 2.01
N TRP A 297 24.26 2.76 2.91
CA TRP A 297 23.79 4.16 2.88
C TRP A 297 24.14 4.91 1.58
N ARG A 298 25.24 4.54 0.92
CA ARG A 298 25.61 5.16 -0.37
C ARG A 298 24.78 4.65 -1.55
N ARG A 299 24.26 3.43 -1.46
CA ARG A 299 23.57 2.72 -2.53
C ARG A 299 22.06 2.83 -2.44
N ILE A 300 21.53 2.90 -1.22
CA ILE A 300 20.12 3.11 -0.95
C ILE A 300 19.79 4.60 -1.03
N ASN A 301 18.73 4.93 -1.75
CA ASN A 301 18.20 6.29 -1.96
C ASN A 301 19.29 7.37 -2.08
N VAL A 302 20.00 7.38 -3.22
CA VAL A 302 21.15 8.25 -3.45
C VAL A 302 20.81 9.74 -3.29
N TYR A 303 19.59 10.13 -3.66
CA TYR A 303 19.10 11.51 -3.57
C TYR A 303 18.91 11.95 -2.11
N TRP A 304 18.28 11.11 -1.29
CA TRP A 304 18.15 11.35 0.14
C TRP A 304 19.51 11.50 0.82
N LYS A 305 20.43 10.56 0.57
CA LYS A 305 21.79 10.63 1.11
C LYS A 305 22.51 11.91 0.68
N ASN A 306 22.41 12.33 -0.58
CA ASN A 306 23.04 13.56 -1.05
C ASN A 306 22.44 14.80 -0.38
N PHE A 307 21.12 14.84 -0.19
CA PHE A 307 20.43 15.91 0.53
C PHE A 307 20.92 15.99 1.98
N MET A 308 20.86 14.87 2.72
CA MET A 308 21.31 14.80 4.12
C MET A 308 22.79 15.18 4.25
N GLN A 309 23.62 14.72 3.31
CA GLN A 309 25.04 15.06 3.29
C GLN A 309 25.26 16.57 3.10
N ARG A 310 24.50 17.20 2.20
CA ARG A 310 24.67 18.61 1.83
C ARG A 310 24.13 19.57 2.89
N VAL A 311 22.95 19.29 3.44
CA VAL A 311 22.22 20.21 4.33
C VAL A 311 22.59 20.01 5.81
N PHE A 312 22.86 18.78 6.23
CA PHE A 312 23.10 18.46 7.64
C PHE A 312 24.55 18.03 7.90
N PHE A 313 24.99 16.91 7.32
CA PHE A 313 26.30 16.33 7.64
C PHE A 313 27.46 17.30 7.39
N THR A 314 27.53 17.88 6.19
CA THR A 314 28.67 18.70 5.79
C THR A 314 28.78 19.97 6.65
N PRO A 315 27.72 20.78 6.83
CA PRO A 315 27.77 21.94 7.73
C PRO A 315 28.13 21.57 9.18
N VAL A 316 27.52 20.53 9.75
CA VAL A 316 27.78 20.11 11.13
C VAL A 316 29.21 19.61 11.30
N HIS A 317 29.72 18.83 10.36
CA HIS A 317 31.11 18.39 10.36
C HIS A 317 32.09 19.57 10.29
N PHE A 318 31.84 20.56 9.42
CA PHE A 318 32.68 21.76 9.32
C PHE A 318 32.65 22.63 10.60
N MET A 319 31.52 22.63 11.32
CA MET A 319 31.37 23.28 12.61
C MET A 319 32.17 22.54 13.70
N LEU A 320 32.01 21.23 13.80
CA LEU A 320 32.62 20.38 14.83
C LEU A 320 34.12 20.20 14.63
N ARG A 321 34.62 20.06 13.39
CA ARG A 321 36.05 19.86 13.13
C ARG A 321 36.95 21.00 13.63
N ARG A 322 36.37 22.17 13.91
CA ARG A 322 37.07 23.33 14.48
C ARG A 322 37.21 23.25 16.01
N ARG A 323 36.46 22.36 16.66
CA ARG A 323 36.32 22.28 18.13
C ARG A 323 36.71 20.93 18.72
N VAL A 324 36.62 19.84 17.94
CA VAL A 324 36.88 18.47 18.42
C VAL A 324 37.80 17.71 17.46
N SER A 325 38.27 16.52 17.88
CA SER A 325 39.11 15.66 17.04
C SER A 325 38.42 15.28 15.72
N PRO A 326 39.16 14.99 14.63
CA PRO A 326 38.57 14.63 13.34
C PRO A 326 37.57 13.46 13.45
N THR A 327 37.90 12.43 14.21
CA THR A 327 37.02 11.28 14.45
C THR A 327 35.75 11.69 15.19
N ALA A 328 35.86 12.50 16.24
CA ALA A 328 34.70 12.98 17.00
C ALA A 328 33.80 13.90 16.14
N ALA A 329 34.38 14.70 15.24
CA ALA A 329 33.63 15.56 14.33
C ALA A 329 32.80 14.75 13.33
N VAL A 330 33.37 13.67 12.77
CA VAL A 330 32.66 12.78 11.83
C VAL A 330 31.57 11.98 12.54
N VAL A 331 31.86 11.46 13.74
CA VAL A 331 30.86 10.74 14.58
C VAL A 331 29.71 11.67 14.95
N GLY A 332 30.01 12.85 15.49
CA GLY A 332 28.98 13.85 15.87
C GLY A 332 28.14 14.31 14.68
N ALA A 333 28.76 14.55 13.52
CA ALA A 333 28.03 14.91 12.30
C ALA A 333 27.12 13.76 11.81
N THR A 334 27.57 12.50 11.93
CA THR A 334 26.75 11.33 11.60
C THR A 334 25.53 11.24 12.51
N LEU A 335 25.71 11.34 13.83
CA LEU A 335 24.61 11.29 14.80
C LEU A 335 23.55 12.36 14.53
N VAL A 336 23.95 13.62 14.35
CA VAL A 336 23.03 14.72 14.02
C VAL A 336 22.30 14.46 12.70
N THR A 337 22.98 13.88 11.71
CA THR A 337 22.38 13.56 10.42
C THR A 337 21.31 12.47 10.56
N PHE A 338 21.50 11.47 11.42
CA PHE A 338 20.51 10.41 11.66
C PHE A 338 19.31 10.90 12.49
N ILE A 339 19.54 11.76 13.48
CA ILE A 339 18.44 12.45 14.20
C ILE A 339 17.60 13.28 13.22
N ALA A 340 18.25 14.05 12.35
CA ALA A 340 17.57 14.80 11.30
C ALA A 340 16.85 13.87 10.30
N THR A 341 17.42 12.70 9.99
CA THR A 341 16.77 11.72 9.10
C THR A 341 15.46 11.22 9.70
N TRP A 342 15.45 10.84 10.98
CA TRP A 342 14.24 10.40 11.68
C TRP A 342 13.17 11.49 11.69
N PHE A 343 13.53 12.71 12.08
CA PHE A 343 12.58 13.83 12.12
C PHE A 343 12.01 14.16 10.74
N LEU A 344 12.87 14.22 9.71
CA LEU A 344 12.44 14.55 8.35
C LEU A 344 11.62 13.42 7.71
N HIS A 345 11.86 12.16 8.08
CA HIS A 345 10.98 11.05 7.70
C HIS A 345 9.56 11.28 8.22
N GLY A 346 9.41 11.63 9.51
CA GLY A 346 8.12 12.00 10.08
C GLY A 346 7.49 13.22 9.41
N TYR A 347 8.30 14.25 9.14
CA TYR A 347 7.85 15.45 8.43
C TYR A 347 7.35 15.16 7.00
N GLN A 348 8.00 14.25 6.28
CA GLN A 348 7.54 13.82 4.96
C GLN A 348 6.18 13.13 5.04
N TRP A 349 6.03 12.19 5.98
CA TRP A 349 4.77 11.48 6.17
C TRP A 349 3.64 12.37 6.64
N PHE A 350 3.93 13.41 7.43
CA PHE A 350 2.95 14.43 7.79
C PHE A 350 2.31 15.08 6.55
N TRP A 351 3.09 15.45 5.53
CA TRP A 351 2.52 16.00 4.31
C TRP A 351 1.73 14.98 3.49
N ILE A 352 2.20 13.73 3.44
CA ILE A 352 1.58 12.66 2.66
C ILE A 352 0.27 12.17 3.30
N ARG A 353 0.23 12.01 4.64
CA ARG A 353 -0.90 11.40 5.37
C ARG A 353 -1.68 12.37 6.23
N GLY A 354 -1.08 13.47 6.66
CA GLY A 354 -1.69 14.45 7.58
C GLY A 354 -1.39 14.24 9.04
N VAL A 355 -0.82 13.08 9.37
CA VAL A 355 -0.43 12.73 10.73
C VAL A 355 1.08 12.65 10.79
N PHE A 356 1.67 13.28 11.81
CA PHE A 356 3.09 13.13 12.08
C PHE A 356 3.28 11.79 12.81
N PRO A 357 3.99 10.81 12.23
CA PRO A 357 4.16 9.51 12.86
C PRO A 357 5.02 9.66 14.13
N THR A 358 4.46 9.28 15.27
CA THR A 358 5.14 9.22 16.58
C THR A 358 5.38 7.78 17.03
N SER A 359 5.37 6.84 16.09
CA SER A 359 5.49 5.41 16.37
C SER A 359 6.86 5.08 16.99
N TRP A 360 6.88 4.19 17.98
CA TRP A 360 8.13 3.76 18.61
C TRP A 360 9.03 3.01 17.61
N GLN A 361 8.44 2.26 16.67
CA GLN A 361 9.15 1.51 15.64
C GLN A 361 10.04 2.42 14.80
N ASP A 362 9.52 3.59 14.38
CA ASP A 362 10.29 4.59 13.63
C ASP A 362 11.50 5.05 14.43
N ALA A 363 11.30 5.42 15.70
CA ALA A 363 12.38 5.90 16.56
C ALA A 363 13.47 4.83 16.78
N VAL A 364 13.06 3.58 17.05
CA VAL A 364 13.98 2.45 17.27
C VAL A 364 14.75 2.11 15.99
N PHE A 365 14.05 1.98 14.85
CA PHE A 365 14.67 1.66 13.56
C PHE A 365 15.77 2.67 13.20
N TRP A 366 15.46 3.96 13.23
CA TRP A 366 16.42 5.00 12.88
C TRP A 366 17.56 5.11 13.90
N SER A 367 17.31 4.85 15.18
CA SER A 367 18.34 4.83 16.22
C SER A 367 19.31 3.67 16.04
N LEU A 368 18.81 2.46 15.82
CA LEU A 368 19.65 1.27 15.59
C LEU A 368 20.47 1.40 14.30
N LEU A 369 19.83 1.80 13.19
CA LEU A 369 20.53 2.02 11.93
C LEU A 369 21.59 3.14 12.05
N GLY A 370 21.24 4.24 12.73
CA GLY A 370 22.15 5.35 13.00
C GLY A 370 23.35 4.94 13.86
N LEU A 371 23.12 4.12 14.90
CA LEU A 371 24.18 3.56 15.74
C LEU A 371 25.11 2.65 14.94
N MET A 372 24.56 1.72 14.15
CA MET A 372 25.34 0.81 13.30
C MET A 372 26.21 1.55 12.29
N ILE A 373 25.66 2.58 11.63
CA ILE A 373 26.41 3.44 10.71
C ILE A 373 27.48 4.24 11.46
N THR A 374 27.16 4.77 12.64
CA THR A 374 28.12 5.54 13.45
C THR A 374 29.30 4.68 13.90
N ILE A 375 29.05 3.44 14.36
CA ILE A 375 30.08 2.46 14.71
C ILE A 375 30.95 2.15 13.49
N ASN A 376 30.33 1.91 12.33
CA ASN A 376 31.03 1.62 11.09
C ASN A 376 31.94 2.79 10.66
N VAL A 377 31.42 4.02 10.72
CA VAL A 377 32.15 5.25 10.39
C VAL A 377 33.31 5.51 11.37
N TYR A 378 33.09 5.27 12.67
CA TYR A 378 34.16 5.35 13.67
C TYR A 378 35.28 4.35 13.38
N TRP A 379 34.91 3.11 13.05
CA TRP A 379 35.88 2.06 12.72
C TRP A 379 36.69 2.40 11.46
N GLU A 380 36.04 2.87 10.39
CA GLU A 380 36.70 3.35 9.16
C GLU A 380 37.62 4.54 9.42
N SER A 381 37.23 5.45 10.32
CA SER A 381 38.03 6.62 10.68
C SER A 381 39.31 6.26 11.42
N LYS A 382 39.31 5.17 12.21
CA LYS A 382 40.48 4.71 12.98
C LYS A 382 41.42 3.81 12.17
N HIS A 383 40.87 2.84 11.44
CA HIS A 383 41.67 1.82 10.74
C HIS A 383 41.96 2.19 9.28
N GLY A 384 41.44 3.34 8.84
CA GLY A 384 41.50 3.78 7.45
C GLY A 384 40.49 3.03 6.58
N ARG A 385 39.91 3.73 5.61
CA ARG A 385 39.17 3.06 4.53
C ARG A 385 40.14 2.19 3.74
N ALA A 386 39.75 0.94 3.45
CA ALA A 386 40.45 0.12 2.48
C ALA A 386 40.50 0.87 1.13
N ARG A 387 41.59 1.60 0.87
CA ARG A 387 41.75 2.41 -0.34
C ARG A 387 41.98 1.47 -1.53
N ALA A 388 41.06 1.47 -2.49
CA ALA A 388 41.15 0.70 -3.73
C ALA A 388 42.14 1.31 -4.76
N LEU A 389 43.28 1.85 -4.30
CA LEU A 389 44.33 2.40 -5.17
C LEU A 389 45.45 1.38 -5.48
N GLY A 390 45.40 0.18 -4.89
CA GLY A 390 46.30 -0.93 -5.22
C GLY A 390 45.63 -2.01 -6.08
N LYS A 391 46.39 -2.66 -6.97
CA LYS A 391 45.98 -3.88 -7.69
C LYS A 391 45.78 -5.01 -6.66
N PHE A 392 44.58 -5.11 -6.08
CA PHE A 392 44.23 -6.19 -5.15
C PHE A 392 44.21 -7.52 -5.91
N LYS A 393 45.05 -8.48 -5.51
CA LYS A 393 44.96 -9.87 -6.00
C LYS A 393 43.64 -10.48 -5.50
N ARG A 394 42.84 -11.04 -6.40
CA ARG A 394 41.64 -11.80 -6.04
C ARG A 394 42.06 -13.09 -5.37
N THR A 395 41.90 -13.18 -4.05
CA THR A 395 42.05 -14.43 -3.31
C THR A 395 40.67 -14.98 -2.95
N LEU A 396 40.52 -16.30 -2.92
CA LEU A 396 39.27 -16.96 -2.52
C LEU A 396 38.80 -16.46 -1.15
N ALA A 397 39.72 -16.31 -0.19
CA ALA A 397 39.43 -15.76 1.14
C ALA A 397 38.84 -14.34 1.08
N SER A 398 39.34 -13.47 0.18
CA SER A 398 38.80 -12.12 0.01
C SER A 398 37.41 -12.11 -0.63
N GLU A 399 37.13 -13.04 -1.55
CA GLU A 399 35.84 -13.16 -2.21
C GLU A 399 34.78 -13.77 -1.28
N LEU A 400 35.14 -14.82 -0.54
CA LEU A 400 34.31 -15.38 0.52
C LEU A 400 34.02 -14.34 1.61
N GLY A 401 35.02 -13.55 2.01
CA GLY A 401 34.84 -12.49 3.00
C GLY A 401 33.84 -11.41 2.56
N ILE A 402 33.77 -11.08 1.27
CA ILE A 402 32.73 -10.16 0.75
C ILE A 402 31.37 -10.83 0.71
N GLY A 403 31.30 -12.09 0.29
CA GLY A 403 30.06 -12.86 0.27
C GLY A 403 29.43 -12.96 1.67
N LEU A 404 30.23 -13.35 2.68
CA LEU A 404 29.76 -13.44 4.07
C LEU A 404 29.30 -12.09 4.63
N ARG A 405 30.03 -11.00 4.35
CA ARG A 405 29.61 -9.66 4.77
C ARG A 405 28.32 -9.20 4.07
N THR A 406 28.13 -9.59 2.82
CA THR A 406 26.90 -9.29 2.07
C THR A 406 25.71 -10.03 2.67
N ILE A 407 25.87 -11.31 3.02
CA ILE A 407 24.86 -12.11 3.72
C ILE A 407 24.54 -11.48 5.07
N ALA A 408 25.55 -11.15 5.88
CA ALA A 408 25.36 -10.54 7.19
C ALA A 408 24.63 -9.19 7.10
N MET A 409 24.98 -8.35 6.12
CA MET A 409 24.27 -7.10 5.85
C MET A 409 22.83 -7.33 5.45
N PHE A 410 22.56 -8.27 4.55
CA PHE A 410 21.21 -8.59 4.12
C PHE A 410 20.35 -9.04 5.30
N ILE A 411 20.82 -10.01 6.10
CA ILE A 411 20.12 -10.49 7.30
C ILE A 411 19.86 -9.35 8.28
N THR A 412 20.86 -8.51 8.54
CA THR A 412 20.72 -7.40 9.51
C THR A 412 19.66 -6.40 9.05
N ILE A 413 19.67 -6.04 7.76
CA ILE A 413 18.70 -5.08 7.23
C ILE A 413 17.30 -5.72 7.15
N THR A 414 17.15 -6.98 6.75
CA THR A 414 15.84 -7.65 6.76
C THR A 414 15.27 -7.77 8.16
N MET A 415 16.09 -8.03 9.18
CA MET A 415 15.65 -8.05 10.58
C MET A 415 15.21 -6.68 11.09
N LEU A 416 15.96 -5.62 10.74
CA LEU A 416 15.55 -4.24 11.07
C LEU A 416 14.24 -3.87 10.38
N TRP A 417 14.04 -4.29 9.14
CA TRP A 417 12.81 -4.04 8.39
C TRP A 417 11.62 -4.84 8.96
N SER A 418 11.81 -6.12 9.31
CA SER A 418 10.73 -6.92 9.90
C SER A 418 10.27 -6.36 11.23
N MET A 419 11.20 -5.92 12.08
CA MET A 419 10.91 -5.21 13.33
C MET A 419 10.14 -3.91 13.07
N TRP A 420 10.53 -3.15 12.06
CA TRP A 420 9.88 -1.89 11.70
C TRP A 420 8.45 -2.08 11.19
N THR A 421 8.17 -3.22 10.56
CA THR A 421 6.84 -3.56 10.03
C THR A 421 5.91 -4.24 11.03
N SER A 422 6.43 -4.83 12.11
CA SER A 422 5.61 -5.43 13.17
C SER A 422 4.85 -4.36 13.96
N GLY A 423 3.58 -4.65 14.26
CA GLY A 423 2.70 -3.77 15.05
C GLY A 423 3.13 -3.65 16.51
N SER A 424 3.74 -4.70 17.08
CA SER A 424 4.22 -4.72 18.46
C SER A 424 5.52 -5.54 18.63
N TRP A 425 6.13 -5.45 19.82
CA TRP A 425 7.30 -6.26 20.16
C TRP A 425 6.98 -7.74 20.26
N GLU A 426 5.82 -8.07 20.83
CA GLU A 426 5.32 -9.43 21.01
C GLU A 426 5.06 -10.10 19.66
N GLN A 427 4.50 -9.35 18.70
CA GLN A 427 4.31 -9.85 17.34
C GLN A 427 5.64 -10.13 16.64
N TRP A 428 6.65 -9.27 16.84
CA TRP A 428 7.98 -9.51 16.28
C TRP A 428 8.69 -10.70 16.95
N GLU A 429 8.55 -10.85 18.27
CA GLU A 429 9.07 -11.99 19.02
C GLU A 429 8.42 -13.31 18.58
N LEU A 430 7.11 -13.31 18.31
CA LEU A 430 6.40 -14.46 17.74
C LEU A 430 7.04 -14.89 16.42
N VAL A 431 7.24 -13.97 15.48
CA VAL A 431 7.91 -14.24 14.19
C VAL A 431 9.31 -14.82 14.41
N LEU A 432 10.07 -14.30 15.38
CA LEU A 432 11.41 -14.81 15.68
C LEU A 432 11.38 -16.20 16.33
N GLY A 433 10.38 -16.49 17.17
CA GLY A 433 10.19 -17.79 17.81
C GLY A 433 10.03 -18.91 16.79
N TYR A 434 9.24 -18.68 15.75
CA TYR A 434 9.02 -19.63 14.66
C TYR A 434 10.29 -19.95 13.85
N LEU A 435 11.32 -19.09 13.84
CA LEU A 435 12.60 -19.43 13.20
C LEU A 435 13.26 -20.67 13.82
N GLY A 436 12.98 -20.97 15.09
CA GLY A 436 13.41 -22.18 15.77
C GLY A 436 12.75 -23.46 15.25
N GLU A 437 11.62 -23.35 14.57
CA GLU A 437 10.85 -24.48 14.02
C GLU A 437 11.28 -24.87 12.60
N LEU A 438 12.30 -24.22 12.04
CA LEU A 438 12.84 -24.59 10.74
C LEU A 438 13.35 -26.03 10.74
N THR A 439 12.77 -26.86 9.87
CA THR A 439 13.30 -28.20 9.61
C THR A 439 14.71 -28.12 9.00
N PHE A 440 15.49 -29.19 9.14
CA PHE A 440 16.84 -29.25 8.57
C PHE A 440 16.87 -28.95 7.06
N VAL A 441 15.89 -29.46 6.30
CA VAL A 441 15.78 -29.25 4.84
C VAL A 441 15.44 -27.79 4.53
N GLN A 442 14.50 -27.18 5.25
CA GLN A 442 14.17 -25.76 5.09
C GLN A 442 15.37 -24.88 5.44
N GLY A 443 16.09 -25.19 6.53
CA GLY A 443 17.32 -24.50 6.92
C GLY A 443 18.41 -24.55 5.84
N LEU A 444 18.61 -25.71 5.20
CA LEU A 444 19.51 -25.83 4.05
C LEU A 444 19.05 -25.00 2.84
N GLY A 445 17.74 -24.96 2.58
CA GLY A 445 17.15 -24.12 1.52
C GLY A 445 17.44 -22.62 1.74
N VAL A 446 17.22 -22.13 2.96
CA VAL A 446 17.52 -20.74 3.36
C VAL A 446 19.02 -20.45 3.24
N ALA A 447 19.88 -21.34 3.74
CA ALA A 447 21.32 -21.20 3.62
C ALA A 447 21.79 -21.20 2.15
N GLY A 448 21.18 -22.01 1.30
CA GLY A 448 21.42 -22.04 -0.15
C GLY A 448 21.07 -20.71 -0.82
N ALA A 449 19.88 -20.16 -0.53
CA ALA A 449 19.44 -18.86 -1.04
C ALA A 449 20.38 -17.71 -0.61
N LEU A 450 20.78 -17.68 0.67
CA LEU A 450 21.75 -16.72 1.18
C LEU A 450 23.13 -16.90 0.54
N SER A 451 23.55 -18.13 0.27
CA SER A 451 24.83 -18.41 -0.40
C SER A 451 24.85 -17.87 -1.83
N LEU A 452 23.75 -17.97 -2.58
CA LEU A 452 23.60 -17.34 -3.90
C LEU A 452 23.73 -15.82 -3.82
N LEU A 453 23.14 -15.20 -2.79
CA LEU A 453 23.31 -13.77 -2.53
C LEU A 453 24.78 -13.42 -2.21
N GLY A 454 25.47 -14.25 -1.43
CA GLY A 454 26.90 -14.10 -1.15
C GLY A 454 27.77 -14.20 -2.41
N VAL A 455 27.47 -15.14 -3.30
CA VAL A 455 28.12 -15.27 -4.62
C VAL A 455 27.85 -14.02 -5.46
N ALA A 456 26.61 -13.55 -5.51
CA ALA A 456 26.24 -12.32 -6.21
C ALA A 456 26.98 -11.09 -5.65
N GLY A 457 27.10 -10.99 -4.33
CA GLY A 457 27.86 -9.95 -3.64
C GLY A 457 29.37 -9.99 -3.96
N SER A 458 29.94 -11.19 -4.09
CA SER A 458 31.32 -11.39 -4.51
C SER A 458 31.55 -10.97 -5.98
N LEU A 459 30.68 -11.43 -6.89
CA LEU A 459 30.79 -11.16 -8.33
C LEU A 459 30.51 -9.69 -8.69
N TRP A 460 29.44 -9.10 -8.13
CA TRP A 460 28.94 -7.78 -8.51
C TRP A 460 29.13 -6.70 -7.44
N GLY A 461 29.20 -7.07 -6.16
CA GLY A 461 29.32 -6.11 -5.04
C GLY A 461 30.62 -5.28 -5.07
N ARG A 462 31.73 -5.84 -5.60
CA ARG A 462 33.01 -5.12 -5.79
C ARG A 462 32.97 -4.02 -6.85
N SER A 463 32.06 -4.10 -7.83
CA SER A 463 32.03 -3.20 -8.99
C SER A 463 31.84 -1.73 -8.59
N ALA A 464 31.24 -1.45 -7.42
CA ALA A 464 31.09 -0.08 -6.92
C ALA A 464 32.29 0.41 -6.10
N SER A 465 32.96 -0.45 -5.32
CA SER A 465 34.12 -0.07 -4.49
C SER A 465 35.31 0.39 -5.35
N VAL A 466 35.49 -0.24 -6.52
CA VAL A 466 36.51 0.13 -7.51
C VAL A 466 36.08 1.34 -8.35
N ALA A 467 34.79 1.43 -8.73
CA ALA A 467 34.28 2.54 -9.54
C ALA A 467 34.26 3.90 -8.81
N VAL A 468 34.14 3.91 -7.48
CA VAL A 468 34.14 5.14 -6.67
C VAL A 468 35.56 5.68 -6.44
N VAL A 469 36.57 4.80 -6.40
CA VAL A 469 37.99 5.21 -6.20
C VAL A 469 38.64 5.66 -7.51
N ALA A 470 38.19 5.13 -8.65
CA ALA A 470 38.54 5.63 -9.97
C ALA A 470 37.75 6.92 -10.29
N GLY A 471 37.96 7.97 -9.51
CA GLY A 471 37.34 9.27 -9.70
C GLY A 471 37.48 9.75 -11.14
N GLY A 472 36.35 10.09 -11.77
CA GLY A 472 36.21 10.99 -12.92
C GLY A 472 36.89 10.65 -14.25
N LEU A 473 37.97 9.87 -14.29
CA LEU A 473 38.88 9.78 -15.44
C LEU A 473 38.91 8.39 -16.10
N ALA A 474 38.59 7.30 -15.39
CA ALA A 474 38.55 5.95 -15.98
C ALA A 474 37.23 5.62 -16.70
N ARG A 475 36.24 6.52 -16.64
CA ARG A 475 34.88 6.27 -17.18
C ARG A 475 34.76 6.45 -18.70
N ARG A 476 35.88 6.64 -19.42
CA ARG A 476 35.89 6.78 -20.88
C ARG A 476 36.03 5.45 -21.66
N GLU A 477 36.49 4.36 -21.03
CA GLU A 477 36.86 3.14 -21.78
C GLU A 477 36.23 1.81 -21.32
N ALA A 478 35.41 1.77 -20.27
CA ALA A 478 34.56 0.60 -20.04
C ALA A 478 33.45 0.57 -21.11
N SER A 479 33.50 -0.40 -22.03
CA SER A 479 32.71 -0.47 -23.26
C SER A 479 31.26 -0.01 -23.07
N LYS A 480 30.97 1.24 -23.47
CA LYS A 480 29.59 1.74 -23.50
C LYS A 480 28.80 0.75 -24.38
N PRO A 481 27.69 0.16 -23.91
CA PRO A 481 26.86 -0.66 -24.79
C PRO A 481 26.53 0.20 -26.00
N THR A 482 26.79 -0.34 -27.19
CA THR A 482 26.48 0.36 -28.43
C THR A 482 24.99 0.68 -28.42
N PHE A 483 24.61 1.90 -28.83
CA PHE A 483 23.21 2.37 -28.83
C PHE A 483 22.24 1.30 -29.36
N TRP A 484 22.63 0.62 -30.44
CA TRP A 484 21.87 -0.44 -31.09
C TRP A 484 21.66 -1.67 -30.21
N ARG A 485 22.69 -2.16 -29.51
CA ARG A 485 22.53 -3.28 -28.56
C ARG A 485 21.59 -2.91 -27.42
N SER A 486 21.75 -1.70 -26.87
CA SER A 486 20.86 -1.22 -25.82
C SER A 486 19.42 -1.07 -26.31
N SER A 487 19.23 -0.58 -27.53
CA SER A 487 17.89 -0.38 -28.10
C SER A 487 17.22 -1.71 -28.39
N ALA A 488 17.94 -2.67 -28.97
CA ALA A 488 17.44 -4.02 -29.21
C ALA A 488 17.01 -4.71 -27.91
N LEU A 489 17.81 -4.60 -26.84
CA LEU A 489 17.47 -5.17 -25.55
C LEU A 489 16.20 -4.53 -24.96
N VAL A 490 16.08 -3.20 -24.99
CA VAL A 490 14.88 -2.52 -24.47
C VAL A 490 13.64 -2.91 -25.27
N CYS A 491 13.72 -2.92 -26.61
CA CYS A 491 12.60 -3.35 -27.46
C CYS A 491 12.22 -4.81 -27.19
N ALA A 492 13.20 -5.72 -27.10
CA ALA A 492 12.95 -7.13 -26.83
C ALA A 492 12.31 -7.33 -25.45
N SER A 493 12.82 -6.67 -24.41
CA SER A 493 12.24 -6.75 -23.06
C SER A 493 10.82 -6.17 -23.01
N CYS A 494 10.56 -5.01 -23.65
CA CYS A 494 9.21 -4.46 -23.71
C CYS A 494 8.28 -5.37 -24.51
N GLY A 495 8.75 -5.95 -25.63
CA GLY A 495 8.00 -6.92 -26.42
C GLY A 495 7.59 -8.14 -25.58
N LEU A 496 8.54 -8.73 -24.85
CA LEU A 496 8.30 -9.85 -23.92
C LEU A 496 7.29 -9.50 -22.82
N LEU A 497 7.43 -8.31 -22.22
CA LEU A 497 6.48 -7.84 -21.20
C LEU A 497 5.08 -7.65 -21.79
N LEU A 498 4.96 -7.01 -22.94
CA LEU A 498 3.68 -6.78 -23.62
C LEU A 498 3.02 -8.09 -24.05
N THR A 499 3.80 -9.06 -24.53
CA THR A 499 3.27 -10.39 -24.88
C THR A 499 2.78 -11.14 -23.65
N ALA A 500 3.50 -11.04 -22.52
CA ALA A 500 3.09 -11.64 -21.26
C ALA A 500 1.81 -10.97 -20.71
N GLY A 501 1.75 -9.64 -20.69
CA GLY A 501 0.61 -8.88 -20.15
C GLY A 501 -0.68 -8.97 -20.97
N ARG A 502 -0.61 -9.34 -22.26
CA ARG A 502 -1.80 -9.43 -23.14
C ARG A 502 -2.45 -10.81 -23.13
N SER A 503 -1.83 -11.82 -22.51
CA SER A 503 -2.24 -13.21 -22.76
C SER A 503 -2.19 -14.14 -21.56
N PRO A 504 -3.20 -14.08 -20.67
CA PRO A 504 -3.52 -15.20 -19.77
C PRO A 504 -3.71 -16.51 -20.55
N LEU A 505 -4.20 -16.43 -21.79
CA LEU A 505 -4.49 -17.56 -22.68
C LEU A 505 -3.25 -18.32 -23.18
N TRP A 506 -2.07 -17.71 -23.24
CA TRP A 506 -0.86 -18.44 -23.67
C TRP A 506 -0.33 -19.36 -22.57
N PHE A 507 -0.72 -19.09 -21.33
CA PHE A 507 -0.43 -19.92 -20.17
C PHE A 507 -1.63 -20.79 -19.79
N SER A 508 -2.64 -20.92 -20.66
CA SER A 508 -3.80 -21.79 -20.43
C SER A 508 -3.43 -23.26 -20.27
N PHE A 509 -2.22 -23.66 -20.67
CA PHE A 509 -1.66 -24.99 -20.42
C PHE A 509 -1.28 -25.23 -18.95
N GLU A 510 -1.09 -24.17 -18.16
CA GLU A 510 -0.75 -24.22 -16.74
C GLU A 510 -1.55 -23.13 -15.98
N PRO A 511 -2.71 -23.49 -15.41
CA PRO A 511 -3.62 -22.54 -14.76
C PRO A 511 -2.95 -21.65 -13.71
N ARG A 512 -2.00 -22.20 -12.94
CA ARG A 512 -1.25 -21.45 -11.91
C ARG A 512 -0.42 -20.31 -12.50
N LEU A 513 0.13 -20.51 -13.69
CA LEU A 513 0.98 -19.51 -14.34
C LEU A 513 0.14 -18.43 -15.04
N ALA A 514 -1.02 -18.81 -15.60
CA ALA A 514 -2.01 -17.86 -16.12
C ALA A 514 -2.52 -16.94 -15.00
N GLU A 515 -2.89 -17.52 -13.86
CA GLU A 515 -3.34 -16.78 -12.68
C GLU A 515 -2.24 -15.85 -12.13
N ALA A 516 -0.99 -16.32 -12.04
CA ALA A 516 0.13 -15.49 -11.59
C ALA A 516 0.35 -14.26 -12.50
N VAL A 517 0.23 -14.42 -13.82
CA VAL A 517 0.37 -13.32 -14.79
C VAL A 517 -0.81 -12.35 -14.71
N GLU A 518 -2.03 -12.85 -14.56
CA GLU A 518 -3.23 -12.04 -14.36
C GLU A 518 -3.14 -11.20 -13.07
N ARG A 519 -2.69 -11.81 -11.98
CA ARG A 519 -2.44 -11.12 -10.70
C ARG A 519 -1.41 -10.00 -10.89
N LEU A 520 -0.32 -10.22 -11.63
CA LEU A 520 0.67 -9.17 -11.91
C LEU A 520 0.14 -8.02 -12.77
N ALA A 521 -0.79 -8.31 -13.70
CA ALA A 521 -1.41 -7.34 -14.60
C ALA A 521 -2.52 -6.50 -13.93
N THR A 522 -3.01 -6.92 -12.78
CA THR A 522 -4.08 -6.25 -12.02
C THR A 522 -3.54 -5.58 -10.76
N ASN A 523 -4.15 -4.46 -10.35
CA ASN A 523 -3.83 -3.79 -9.07
C ASN A 523 -4.68 -4.35 -7.92
N LYS A 524 -4.94 -5.67 -7.91
CA LYS A 524 -5.67 -6.30 -6.80
C LYS A 524 -4.80 -6.26 -5.54
N LEU A 525 -5.43 -5.93 -4.40
CA LEU A 525 -4.82 -6.06 -3.08
C LEU A 525 -4.41 -7.52 -2.86
N ASN A 526 -3.31 -7.75 -2.15
CA ASN A 526 -2.97 -9.11 -1.72
C ASN A 526 -3.94 -9.55 -0.59
N ALA A 527 -3.96 -10.84 -0.26
CA ALA A 527 -4.87 -11.38 0.75
C ALA A 527 -4.72 -10.71 2.13
N VAL A 528 -3.48 -10.32 2.48
CA VAL A 528 -3.17 -9.64 3.76
C VAL A 528 -3.79 -8.24 3.81
N ASP A 529 -3.54 -7.40 2.80
CA ASP A 529 -4.06 -6.04 2.75
C ASP A 529 -5.57 -6.02 2.45
N ALA A 530 -6.11 -6.99 1.73
CA ALA A 530 -7.55 -7.18 1.60
C ALA A 530 -8.18 -7.49 2.97
N GLY A 531 -7.57 -8.39 3.76
CA GLY A 531 -7.98 -8.65 5.14
C GLY A 531 -7.71 -7.49 6.10
N GLN A 532 -6.71 -6.64 5.85
CA GLN A 532 -6.49 -5.40 6.61
C GLN A 532 -7.46 -4.28 6.23
N LEU A 533 -7.88 -4.20 4.96
CA LEU A 533 -8.94 -3.29 4.52
C LEU A 533 -10.26 -3.67 5.22
N GLU A 534 -10.55 -4.96 5.27
CA GLU A 534 -11.71 -5.49 5.99
C GLU A 534 -11.59 -5.24 7.50
N ARG A 535 -10.42 -5.52 8.13
CA ARG A 535 -10.19 -5.21 9.55
C ARG A 535 -10.29 -3.71 9.85
N GLY A 536 -9.66 -2.86 9.05
CA GLY A 536 -9.72 -1.40 9.18
C GLY A 536 -11.10 -0.82 8.95
N TYR A 537 -11.94 -1.49 8.14
CA TYR A 537 -13.35 -1.18 8.00
C TYR A 537 -14.14 -1.43 9.31
N TYR A 538 -13.79 -2.45 10.10
CA TYR A 538 -14.47 -2.78 11.37
C TYR A 538 -13.82 -2.21 12.64
N GLU A 539 -12.51 -1.97 12.65
CA GLU A 539 -11.74 -1.70 13.89
C GLU A 539 -11.13 -0.29 13.94
N ASP A 540 -11.49 0.61 13.02
CA ASP A 540 -11.02 2.02 12.95
C ASP A 540 -9.50 2.16 13.18
N LEU A 541 -8.75 1.18 12.65
CA LEU A 541 -7.32 1.08 12.85
C LEU A 541 -6.59 2.11 12.00
N THR A 542 -6.11 3.16 12.67
CA THR A 542 -5.27 4.24 12.12
C THR A 542 -3.96 3.75 11.47
N ASP A 543 -3.55 2.50 11.70
CA ASP A 543 -2.26 1.93 11.24
C ASP A 543 -2.33 1.26 9.85
N VAL A 544 -3.53 1.01 9.30
CA VAL A 544 -3.74 0.33 8.00
C VAL A 544 -3.17 1.14 6.81
N ASN A 545 -3.00 2.45 7.00
CA ASN A 545 -2.47 3.37 5.99
C ASN A 545 -0.94 3.31 5.82
N ARG A 546 -0.23 2.39 6.50
CA ARG A 546 1.23 2.45 6.61
C ARG A 546 1.99 2.03 5.35
N PHE A 547 1.40 1.24 4.44
CA PHE A 547 2.16 0.66 3.32
C PHE A 547 1.52 0.72 1.93
N ASN A 548 0.25 1.11 1.79
CA ASN A 548 -0.43 1.10 0.50
C ASN A 548 -1.08 2.43 0.10
N SER A 549 -0.55 3.08 -0.95
CA SER A 549 -1.09 4.34 -1.48
C SER A 549 -2.41 4.19 -2.23
N GLU A 550 -2.75 3.00 -2.73
CA GLU A 550 -4.05 2.76 -3.38
C GLU A 550 -5.15 2.69 -2.32
N LEU A 551 -4.87 2.03 -1.20
CA LEU A 551 -5.71 2.02 0.00
C LEU A 551 -5.89 3.43 0.56
N ALA A 552 -4.79 4.18 0.69
CA ALA A 552 -4.84 5.56 1.16
C ALA A 552 -5.58 6.50 0.19
N ALA A 553 -5.57 6.22 -1.13
CA ALA A 553 -6.35 6.97 -2.12
C ALA A 553 -7.85 6.62 -2.02
N LEU A 554 -8.19 5.35 -1.81
CA LEU A 554 -9.56 4.90 -1.61
C LEU A 554 -10.18 5.50 -0.33
N TYR A 555 -9.44 5.51 0.77
CA TYR A 555 -9.91 6.08 2.05
C TYR A 555 -9.92 7.60 2.10
N LYS A 556 -9.22 8.28 1.18
CA LYS A 556 -9.19 9.74 1.12
C LYS A 556 -10.52 10.34 0.68
N ASP A 557 -11.26 9.61 -0.16
CA ASP A 557 -12.55 10.05 -0.68
C ASP A 557 -13.72 9.61 0.22
N ARG A 558 -13.44 8.81 1.27
CA ARG A 558 -14.43 8.37 2.27
C ARG A 558 -14.88 9.56 3.15
N PRO A 559 -16.18 9.82 3.29
CA PRO A 559 -16.70 10.86 4.18
C PRO A 559 -16.25 10.65 5.64
N PRO A 560 -15.97 11.73 6.39
CA PRO A 560 -15.78 11.66 7.85
C PRO A 560 -17.02 11.03 8.50
N GLY A 561 -16.83 10.10 9.44
CA GLY A 561 -17.95 9.47 10.14
C GLY A 561 -18.66 8.34 9.37
N TRP A 562 -18.16 7.90 8.21
CA TRP A 562 -18.79 6.83 7.41
C TRP A 562 -19.13 5.53 8.18
N ASN A 563 -18.33 5.20 9.21
CA ASN A 563 -18.51 4.01 10.04
C ASN A 563 -19.17 4.31 11.40
N VAL A 564 -19.56 5.56 11.66
CA VAL A 564 -20.22 5.94 12.92
C VAL A 564 -21.71 5.68 12.76
N ASN A 565 -22.23 4.73 13.53
CA ASN A 565 -23.65 4.44 13.59
C ASN A 565 -24.23 4.94 14.91
N ASP A 566 -24.93 6.08 14.87
CA ASP A 566 -25.54 6.70 16.04
C ASP A 566 -26.72 5.90 16.63
N ALA A 567 -27.21 4.86 15.92
CA ALA A 567 -28.22 3.96 16.47
C ALA A 567 -27.64 2.92 17.44
N ILE A 568 -26.31 2.71 17.49
CA ILE A 568 -25.70 1.71 18.37
C ILE A 568 -25.73 2.18 19.83
N ARG A 569 -26.24 1.31 20.70
CA ARG A 569 -26.21 1.46 22.15
C ARG A 569 -25.24 0.43 22.76
N GLN A 570 -24.24 0.89 23.50
CA GLN A 570 -23.29 0.00 24.17
C GLN A 570 -23.92 -0.64 25.41
N THR A 571 -23.71 -1.94 25.59
CA THR A 571 -24.23 -2.76 26.71
C THR A 571 -23.11 -3.61 27.32
N PRO A 572 -22.10 -2.98 27.95
CA PRO A 572 -20.87 -3.67 28.37
C PRO A 572 -21.07 -4.78 29.42
N ASP A 573 -22.17 -4.72 30.18
CA ASP A 573 -22.52 -5.71 31.21
C ASP A 573 -23.39 -6.86 30.67
N GLN A 574 -23.64 -6.90 29.35
CA GLN A 574 -24.48 -7.89 28.68
C GLN A 574 -23.74 -8.49 27.48
N TYR A 575 -24.23 -9.63 27.02
CA TYR A 575 -23.80 -10.23 25.77
C TYR A 575 -25.03 -10.40 24.86
N PRO A 576 -25.07 -9.82 23.66
CA PRO A 576 -24.03 -9.04 22.98
C PRO A 576 -23.61 -7.73 23.70
N PRO A 577 -22.36 -7.23 23.49
CA PRO A 577 -21.82 -6.06 24.18
C PRO A 577 -22.35 -4.71 23.67
N TYR A 578 -23.22 -4.73 22.66
CA TYR A 578 -23.97 -3.58 22.17
C TYR A 578 -25.24 -4.07 21.47
N ASP A 579 -26.24 -3.20 21.36
CA ASP A 579 -27.45 -3.40 20.55
C ASP A 579 -27.85 -2.09 19.85
N LEU A 580 -29.11 -1.98 19.39
CA LEU A 580 -29.63 -0.80 18.71
C LEU A 580 -30.65 -0.07 19.59
N HIS A 581 -30.57 1.27 19.63
CA HIS A 581 -31.58 2.12 20.26
C HIS A 581 -32.96 1.89 19.62
N PRO A 582 -33.99 1.50 20.38
CA PRO A 582 -35.33 1.32 19.82
C PRO A 582 -35.95 2.63 19.35
N SER A 583 -36.81 2.55 18.32
CA SER A 583 -37.59 3.70 17.81
C SER A 583 -36.73 4.90 17.39
N VAL A 584 -35.59 4.65 16.75
CA VAL A 584 -34.67 5.70 16.27
C VAL A 584 -34.56 5.65 14.75
N GLU A 585 -34.39 6.84 14.17
CA GLU A 585 -34.11 7.04 12.76
C GLU A 585 -32.80 7.81 12.64
N VAL A 586 -31.81 7.24 11.95
CA VAL A 586 -30.48 7.85 11.77
C VAL A 586 -30.03 7.74 10.33
N GLU A 587 -29.22 8.71 9.88
CA GLU A 587 -28.50 8.60 8.61
C GLU A 587 -27.26 7.74 8.79
N TYR A 588 -27.17 6.63 8.05
CA TYR A 588 -26.00 5.76 8.12
C TYR A 588 -25.64 5.24 6.73
N LYS A 589 -24.40 5.53 6.31
CA LYS A 589 -23.82 5.10 5.01
C LYS A 589 -24.64 5.50 3.77
N GLY A 590 -25.25 6.68 3.83
CA GLY A 590 -25.95 7.28 2.70
C GLY A 590 -27.39 6.79 2.52
N SER A 591 -27.94 6.08 3.50
CA SER A 591 -29.35 5.67 3.56
C SER A 591 -29.92 5.92 4.95
N THR A 592 -31.23 6.13 5.04
CA THR A 592 -31.93 6.25 6.32
C THR A 592 -32.10 4.87 6.98
N LEU A 593 -31.58 4.73 8.19
CA LEU A 593 -31.67 3.52 9.02
C LEU A 593 -32.77 3.69 10.07
N VAL A 594 -33.87 2.95 9.90
CA VAL A 594 -35.05 2.99 10.78
C VAL A 594 -35.04 1.78 11.71
N ILE A 595 -34.98 2.01 13.02
CA ILE A 595 -35.02 0.96 14.03
C ILE A 595 -36.41 0.91 14.68
N ASN A 596 -37.04 -0.26 14.65
CA ASN A 596 -38.37 -0.48 15.20
C ASN A 596 -38.39 -0.40 16.74
N ARG A 597 -39.59 -0.45 17.35
CA ARG A 597 -39.75 -0.42 18.82
C ARG A 597 -39.07 -1.56 19.57
N TRP A 598 -38.70 -2.63 18.86
CA TRP A 598 -38.04 -3.79 19.43
C TRP A 598 -36.53 -3.71 19.33
N GLY A 599 -35.96 -2.65 18.74
CA GLY A 599 -34.52 -2.48 18.62
C GLY A 599 -33.91 -3.31 17.50
N PHE A 600 -34.64 -3.49 16.40
CA PHE A 600 -34.17 -4.12 15.16
C PHE A 600 -34.46 -3.24 13.95
N ARG A 601 -33.63 -3.35 12.92
CA ARG A 601 -33.86 -2.63 11.68
C ARG A 601 -34.85 -3.41 10.81
N ASP A 602 -36.11 -3.07 10.93
CA ASP A 602 -37.17 -3.74 10.20
C ASP A 602 -38.49 -2.93 10.23
N ARG A 603 -39.57 -3.51 9.69
CA ARG A 603 -40.95 -3.08 9.89
C ARG A 603 -41.37 -3.20 11.36
N GLU A 604 -42.53 -2.63 11.64
CA GLU A 604 -43.19 -2.71 12.94
C GLU A 604 -44.10 -3.93 12.98
N TYR A 605 -43.80 -4.86 13.89
CA TYR A 605 -44.60 -6.07 14.14
C TYR A 605 -45.07 -6.12 15.59
N GLU A 606 -46.24 -6.72 15.82
CA GLU A 606 -46.69 -7.04 17.18
C GLU A 606 -45.92 -8.24 17.74
N LYS A 607 -45.64 -8.24 19.05
CA LYS A 607 -44.91 -9.36 19.65
C LYS A 607 -45.75 -10.63 19.66
N GLU A 608 -47.02 -10.52 20.02
CA GLU A 608 -48.00 -11.61 19.90
C GLU A 608 -48.30 -11.88 18.43
N LYS A 609 -48.18 -13.14 18.01
CA LYS A 609 -48.41 -13.57 16.64
C LYS A 609 -49.90 -13.51 16.26
N PRO A 610 -50.27 -12.77 15.20
CA PRO A 610 -51.66 -12.73 14.76
C PRO A 610 -52.13 -14.10 14.22
N PRO A 611 -53.42 -14.45 14.36
CA PRO A 611 -53.96 -15.68 13.75
C PRO A 611 -53.78 -15.68 12.23
N GLY A 612 -53.41 -16.84 11.65
CA GLY A 612 -53.21 -17.00 10.21
C GLY A 612 -51.93 -16.37 9.66
N VAL A 613 -50.98 -16.00 10.53
CA VAL A 613 -49.66 -15.50 10.14
C VAL A 613 -48.61 -16.58 10.30
N TYR A 614 -47.77 -16.75 9.28
CA TYR A 614 -46.55 -17.55 9.31
C TYR A 614 -45.34 -16.61 9.47
N ARG A 615 -44.57 -16.76 10.55
CA ARG A 615 -43.44 -15.91 10.92
C ARG A 615 -42.11 -16.53 10.55
N ILE A 616 -41.34 -15.81 9.77
CA ILE A 616 -39.99 -16.19 9.36
C ILE A 616 -39.00 -15.23 9.99
N GLY A 617 -38.16 -15.70 10.91
CA GLY A 617 -37.06 -14.93 11.48
C GLY A 617 -35.81 -15.00 10.60
N PHE A 618 -35.15 -13.87 10.35
CA PHE A 618 -33.85 -13.81 9.70
C PHE A 618 -32.79 -13.41 10.72
N LEU A 619 -31.83 -14.30 10.94
CA LEU A 619 -30.71 -14.09 11.87
C LEU A 619 -29.41 -13.95 11.08
N GLY A 620 -28.85 -12.75 11.05
CA GLY A 620 -27.67 -12.45 10.24
C GLY A 620 -26.83 -11.31 10.77
N SER A 621 -25.99 -10.76 9.90
CA SER A 621 -25.08 -9.64 10.21
C SER A 621 -25.42 -8.40 9.37
N SER A 622 -24.44 -7.59 8.99
CA SER A 622 -24.67 -6.29 8.33
C SER A 622 -25.34 -6.38 6.95
N HIS A 623 -25.13 -7.48 6.22
CA HIS A 623 -25.73 -7.68 4.90
C HIS A 623 -27.21 -8.01 5.03
N THR A 624 -27.56 -8.85 6.00
CA THR A 624 -28.96 -9.15 6.38
C THR A 624 -29.65 -7.95 6.99
N ALA A 625 -28.96 -7.14 7.80
CA ALA A 625 -29.47 -5.87 8.30
C ALA A 625 -29.62 -4.79 7.21
N GLY A 626 -29.29 -5.08 5.94
CA GLY A 626 -29.48 -4.20 4.80
C GLY A 626 -28.77 -2.85 4.86
N ILE A 627 -27.57 -2.79 5.44
CA ILE A 627 -26.81 -1.54 5.60
C ILE A 627 -26.53 -0.87 4.25
N GLY A 628 -26.93 0.39 4.10
CA GLY A 628 -26.66 1.21 2.90
C GLY A 628 -27.76 1.23 1.83
N VAL A 629 -28.94 0.70 2.13
CA VAL A 629 -30.15 0.81 1.29
C VAL A 629 -31.34 1.32 2.13
N GLU A 630 -32.43 1.75 1.49
CA GLU A 630 -33.63 2.15 2.22
C GLU A 630 -34.36 0.96 2.86
N ASN A 631 -35.19 1.19 3.88
CA ASN A 631 -35.83 0.09 4.63
C ASN A 631 -36.69 -0.84 3.76
N HIS A 632 -37.37 -0.30 2.74
CA HIS A 632 -38.18 -1.09 1.80
C HIS A 632 -37.35 -1.79 0.71
N GLU A 633 -36.05 -1.51 0.63
CA GLU A 633 -35.13 -2.11 -0.34
C GLU A 633 -34.32 -3.26 0.28
N THR A 634 -34.41 -3.48 1.58
CA THR A 634 -33.76 -4.61 2.24
C THR A 634 -34.34 -5.93 1.73
N TYR A 635 -33.50 -6.96 1.62
CA TYR A 635 -33.89 -8.12 0.79
C TYR A 635 -34.99 -8.95 1.44
N GLU A 636 -35.05 -8.96 2.77
CA GLU A 636 -36.07 -9.61 3.57
C GLU A 636 -37.43 -8.91 3.43
N ASN A 637 -37.45 -7.58 3.30
CA ASN A 637 -38.67 -6.83 3.04
C ASN A 637 -39.17 -7.04 1.60
N VAL A 638 -38.25 -7.07 0.63
CA VAL A 638 -38.60 -7.42 -0.76
C VAL A 638 -39.11 -8.87 -0.85
N PHE A 639 -38.50 -9.78 -0.09
CA PHE A 639 -38.91 -11.17 0.03
C PHE A 639 -40.31 -11.30 0.66
N GLU A 640 -40.58 -10.62 1.77
CA GLU A 640 -41.90 -10.59 2.42
C GLU A 640 -42.99 -10.07 1.48
N ASP A 641 -42.72 -8.96 0.77
CA ASP A 641 -43.68 -8.38 -0.17
C ASP A 641 -44.00 -9.36 -1.30
N ARG A 642 -42.98 -10.08 -1.79
CA ARG A 642 -43.15 -11.10 -2.83
C ARG A 642 -43.90 -12.33 -2.32
N LEU A 643 -43.60 -12.81 -1.11
CA LEU A 643 -44.34 -13.90 -0.47
C LEU A 643 -45.82 -13.55 -0.34
N ASN A 644 -46.14 -12.37 0.17
CA ASN A 644 -47.52 -11.95 0.34
C ASN A 644 -48.23 -11.66 -0.98
N ALA A 645 -47.50 -11.28 -2.04
CA ALA A 645 -48.07 -11.11 -3.36
C ALA A 645 -48.36 -12.44 -4.08
N GLU A 646 -47.51 -13.45 -3.91
CA GLU A 646 -47.57 -14.70 -4.67
C GLU A 646 -48.22 -15.87 -3.92
N LEU A 647 -48.12 -15.92 -2.59
CA LEU A 647 -48.50 -17.07 -1.76
C LEU A 647 -49.53 -16.75 -0.67
N ALA A 648 -49.81 -15.49 -0.37
CA ALA A 648 -50.84 -15.18 0.62
C ALA A 648 -52.23 -15.63 0.16
N THR A 649 -53.02 -16.08 1.12
CA THR A 649 -54.43 -16.45 0.94
C THR A 649 -55.27 -15.73 2.00
N ASP A 650 -56.59 -15.91 1.95
CA ASP A 650 -57.49 -15.39 3.01
C ASP A 650 -57.18 -16.01 4.39
N GLU A 651 -56.48 -17.15 4.43
CA GLU A 651 -56.17 -17.91 5.65
C GLU A 651 -54.68 -17.85 6.06
N ARG A 652 -53.78 -17.40 5.18
CA ARG A 652 -52.33 -17.35 5.42
C ARG A 652 -51.70 -16.06 4.93
N ARG A 653 -51.00 -15.37 5.83
CA ARG A 653 -50.08 -14.26 5.52
C ARG A 653 -48.68 -14.54 6.07
N PHE A 654 -47.70 -13.84 5.55
CA PHE A 654 -46.31 -13.98 5.96
C PHE A 654 -45.83 -12.70 6.63
N GLU A 655 -45.15 -12.84 7.77
CA GLU A 655 -44.36 -11.77 8.40
C GLU A 655 -42.90 -12.22 8.41
N VAL A 656 -41.99 -11.37 7.92
CA VAL A 656 -40.54 -11.65 7.91
C VAL A 656 -39.85 -10.70 8.86
N LEU A 657 -39.27 -11.24 9.94
CA LEU A 657 -38.68 -10.48 11.03
C LEU A 657 -37.16 -10.52 10.97
N ASN A 658 -36.53 -9.36 10.80
CA ASN A 658 -35.09 -9.19 10.71
C ASN A 658 -34.46 -8.99 12.09
N PHE A 659 -33.77 -10.02 12.59
CA PHE A 659 -33.02 -9.98 13.84
C PHE A 659 -31.53 -9.67 13.64
N ALA A 660 -31.12 -9.30 12.43
CA ALA A 660 -29.73 -9.03 12.12
C ALA A 660 -29.26 -7.67 12.66
N ILE A 661 -28.06 -7.64 13.23
CA ILE A 661 -27.39 -6.43 13.69
C ILE A 661 -26.00 -6.36 13.06
N SER A 662 -25.66 -5.20 12.52
CA SER A 662 -24.37 -4.97 11.88
C SER A 662 -23.23 -5.17 12.86
N GLY A 663 -22.28 -6.05 12.51
CA GLY A 663 -21.10 -6.36 13.31
C GLY A 663 -21.24 -7.58 14.23
N TYR A 664 -22.43 -8.19 14.31
CA TYR A 664 -22.61 -9.44 15.05
C TYR A 664 -21.94 -10.61 14.33
N GLY A 665 -21.13 -11.36 15.06
CA GLY A 665 -20.61 -12.65 14.61
C GLY A 665 -21.55 -13.80 14.99
N PRO A 666 -21.13 -15.06 14.75
CA PRO A 666 -21.92 -16.25 15.09
C PRO A 666 -22.36 -16.28 16.56
N LEU A 667 -21.51 -15.83 17.48
CA LEU A 667 -21.80 -15.91 18.91
C LEU A 667 -22.84 -14.87 19.36
N CYS A 668 -22.71 -13.61 18.92
CA CYS A 668 -23.73 -12.59 19.17
C CYS A 668 -25.08 -12.97 18.54
N ARG A 669 -25.07 -13.64 17.38
CA ARG A 669 -26.30 -14.17 16.75
C ARG A 669 -26.97 -15.23 17.62
N LEU A 670 -26.21 -16.22 18.13
CA LEU A 670 -26.75 -17.21 19.06
C LEU A 670 -27.36 -16.56 20.31
N ALA A 671 -26.65 -15.60 20.92
CA ALA A 671 -27.18 -14.88 22.07
C ALA A 671 -28.46 -14.10 21.74
N THR A 672 -28.55 -13.51 20.55
CA THR A 672 -29.75 -12.79 20.08
C THR A 672 -30.92 -13.73 19.82
N LEU A 673 -30.65 -14.92 19.29
CA LEU A 673 -31.64 -15.98 19.12
C LEU A 673 -32.25 -16.36 20.49
N GLU A 674 -31.39 -16.74 21.45
CA GLU A 674 -31.80 -17.22 22.78
C GLU A 674 -32.53 -16.14 23.61
N THR A 675 -32.10 -14.88 23.53
CA THR A 675 -32.58 -13.82 24.42
C THR A 675 -33.65 -12.91 23.82
N ARG A 676 -33.83 -12.89 22.50
CA ARG A 676 -34.71 -11.92 21.82
C ARG A 676 -35.58 -12.52 20.73
N ALA A 677 -35.00 -13.28 19.79
CA ALA A 677 -35.75 -13.69 18.59
C ALA A 677 -36.88 -14.67 18.91
N LEU A 678 -36.65 -15.62 19.82
CA LEU A 678 -37.63 -16.64 20.21
C LEU A 678 -38.83 -16.08 20.97
N GLU A 679 -38.78 -14.83 21.40
CA GLU A 679 -39.93 -14.17 22.04
C GLU A 679 -41.05 -13.80 21.04
N PHE A 680 -40.87 -14.02 19.73
CA PHE A 680 -41.78 -13.65 18.65
C PHE A 680 -42.60 -14.82 18.06
N ASP A 681 -42.57 -16.02 18.65
CA ASP A 681 -43.38 -17.17 18.20
C ASP A 681 -43.17 -17.49 16.70
N LEU A 682 -41.90 -17.69 16.32
CA LEU A 682 -41.48 -17.93 14.95
C LEU A 682 -41.88 -19.34 14.48
N ASP A 683 -42.23 -19.50 13.20
CA ASP A 683 -42.41 -20.83 12.59
C ASP A 683 -41.11 -21.35 11.99
N LEU A 684 -40.33 -20.43 11.40
CA LEU A 684 -39.07 -20.73 10.72
C LEU A 684 -38.01 -19.72 11.13
N MET A 685 -36.81 -20.19 11.47
CA MET A 685 -35.62 -19.38 11.67
C MET A 685 -34.60 -19.64 10.57
N VAL A 686 -34.33 -18.61 9.78
CA VAL A 686 -33.32 -18.59 8.71
C VAL A 686 -32.04 -18.00 9.27
N ASN A 687 -31.05 -18.85 9.52
CA ASN A 687 -29.72 -18.43 9.94
C ASN A 687 -28.88 -18.12 8.69
N VAL A 688 -28.38 -16.89 8.59
CA VAL A 688 -27.71 -16.36 7.40
C VAL A 688 -26.22 -16.19 7.68
N GLY A 689 -25.42 -17.14 7.18
CA GLY A 689 -23.96 -17.09 7.21
C GLY A 689 -23.38 -16.27 6.06
N ILE A 690 -22.15 -15.79 6.24
CA ILE A 690 -21.35 -15.19 5.15
C ILE A 690 -20.03 -15.95 5.01
N ASP A 691 -19.19 -15.88 6.05
CA ASP A 691 -17.96 -16.65 6.21
C ASP A 691 -17.68 -16.68 7.71
N ASP A 692 -18.39 -17.54 8.41
CA ASP A 692 -18.53 -17.53 9.86
C ASP A 692 -17.29 -18.07 10.58
N LEU A 693 -16.47 -18.89 9.91
CA LEU A 693 -15.20 -19.42 10.43
C LEU A 693 -14.22 -18.32 10.85
N PRO A 694 -13.84 -17.36 9.99
CA PRO A 694 -13.01 -16.23 10.43
C PRO A 694 -13.76 -15.30 11.39
N TRP A 695 -15.08 -15.19 11.31
CA TRP A 695 -15.84 -14.31 12.20
C TRP A 695 -15.90 -14.78 13.64
N ILE A 696 -16.07 -16.08 13.90
CA ILE A 696 -16.06 -16.59 15.29
C ILE A 696 -14.72 -16.32 15.96
N THR A 697 -13.61 -16.52 15.25
CA THR A 697 -12.27 -16.24 15.81
C THR A 697 -12.09 -14.75 16.10
N LYS A 698 -12.53 -13.88 15.19
CA LYS A 698 -12.47 -12.42 15.38
C LYS A 698 -13.34 -11.95 16.56
N GLU A 699 -14.53 -12.52 16.70
CA GLU A 699 -15.45 -12.20 17.78
C GLU A 699 -14.90 -12.61 19.16
N LEU A 700 -14.37 -13.84 19.27
CA LEU A 700 -13.69 -14.30 20.49
C LEU A 700 -12.45 -13.46 20.80
N ALA A 701 -11.67 -13.12 19.78
CA ALA A 701 -10.48 -12.28 19.95
C ALA A 701 -10.84 -10.85 20.39
N HIS A 702 -11.95 -10.31 19.90
CA HIS A 702 -12.51 -9.03 20.34
C HIS A 702 -12.97 -9.10 21.80
N ALA A 703 -13.63 -10.19 22.20
CA ALA A 703 -14.03 -10.40 23.59
C ALA A 703 -12.80 -10.44 24.52
N VAL A 704 -11.71 -11.08 24.11
CA VAL A 704 -10.44 -11.10 24.87
C VAL A 704 -9.83 -9.70 24.98
N ASP A 705 -9.74 -8.96 23.87
CA ASP A 705 -9.15 -7.60 23.83
C ASP A 705 -9.93 -6.59 24.67
N LYS A 706 -11.26 -6.70 24.69
CA LYS A 706 -12.16 -5.83 25.46
C LYS A 706 -12.54 -6.38 26.83
N GLU A 707 -11.96 -7.50 27.22
CA GLU A 707 -12.24 -8.22 28.47
C GLU A 707 -13.73 -8.55 28.68
N ILE A 708 -14.49 -8.71 27.58
CA ILE A 708 -15.91 -9.07 27.59
C ILE A 708 -16.05 -10.52 28.04
N ASP A 709 -17.00 -10.78 28.95
CA ASP A 709 -17.32 -12.13 29.38
C ASP A 709 -18.07 -12.88 28.28
N VAL A 710 -17.49 -14.00 27.84
CA VAL A 710 -18.16 -14.96 26.94
C VAL A 710 -19.12 -15.80 27.80
N PRO A 711 -20.44 -15.78 27.53
CA PRO A 711 -21.42 -16.34 28.45
C PRO A 711 -21.58 -17.87 28.36
N TYR A 712 -20.75 -18.56 27.58
CA TYR A 712 -20.86 -19.99 27.30
C TYR A 712 -19.62 -20.74 27.76
N ALA A 713 -19.80 -21.72 28.66
CA ALA A 713 -18.70 -22.45 29.30
C ALA A 713 -17.87 -23.25 28.28
N GLU A 714 -18.52 -23.86 27.29
CA GLU A 714 -17.89 -24.66 26.24
C GLU A 714 -16.91 -23.83 25.41
N LEU A 715 -17.28 -22.59 25.06
CA LEU A 715 -16.38 -21.69 24.33
C LEU A 715 -15.21 -21.22 25.21
N VAL A 716 -15.46 -20.98 26.50
CA VAL A 716 -14.40 -20.65 27.46
C VAL A 716 -13.41 -21.80 27.61
N GLU A 717 -13.88 -23.05 27.65
CA GLU A 717 -13.04 -24.25 27.68
C GLU A 717 -12.22 -24.39 26.39
N LEU A 718 -12.84 -24.23 25.21
CA LEU A 718 -12.13 -24.26 23.92
C LEU A 718 -11.04 -23.18 23.85
N MET A 719 -11.32 -21.95 24.31
CA MET A 719 -10.32 -20.89 24.36
C MET A 719 -9.17 -21.26 25.29
N ALA A 720 -9.46 -21.85 26.45
CA ALA A 720 -8.44 -22.27 27.40
C ALA A 720 -7.53 -23.38 26.84
N GLU A 721 -8.05 -24.30 26.02
CA GLU A 721 -7.26 -25.36 25.36
C GLU A 721 -6.14 -24.80 24.47
N VAL A 722 -6.39 -23.65 23.82
CA VAL A 722 -5.40 -22.95 22.99
C VAL A 722 -4.70 -21.82 23.74
N GLU A 723 -4.72 -21.86 25.08
CA GLU A 723 -4.08 -20.88 25.95
C GLU A 723 -4.54 -19.44 25.66
N VAL A 724 -5.83 -19.25 25.35
CA VAL A 724 -6.45 -17.94 25.17
C VAL A 724 -7.23 -17.58 26.42
N HIS A 725 -6.85 -16.47 27.06
CA HIS A 725 -7.45 -15.98 28.30
C HIS A 725 -7.54 -14.45 28.27
N LYS A 726 -8.34 -13.87 29.18
CA LYS A 726 -8.42 -12.42 29.36
C LYS A 726 -7.03 -11.82 29.59
N GLY A 727 -6.78 -10.64 29.03
CA GLY A 727 -5.48 -9.95 29.10
C GLY A 727 -4.40 -10.50 28.15
N LEU A 728 -4.69 -11.54 27.36
CA LEU A 728 -3.79 -11.98 26.29
C LEU A 728 -3.77 -10.93 25.16
N PRO A 729 -2.58 -10.55 24.64
CA PRO A 729 -2.53 -9.61 23.51
C PRO A 729 -3.32 -10.12 22.31
N ARG A 730 -4.16 -9.25 21.73
CA ARG A 730 -5.06 -9.57 20.59
C ARG A 730 -4.37 -10.34 19.46
N VAL A 731 -3.14 -9.94 19.10
CA VAL A 731 -2.36 -10.58 18.03
C VAL A 731 -2.05 -12.05 18.33
N VAL A 732 -1.83 -12.39 19.60
CA VAL A 732 -1.57 -13.77 20.02
C VAL A 732 -2.88 -14.56 20.00
N ALA A 733 -3.99 -13.95 20.43
CA ALA A 733 -5.32 -14.57 20.33
C ALA A 733 -5.70 -14.86 18.87
N ASP A 734 -5.50 -13.90 17.97
CA ASP A 734 -5.78 -14.03 16.52
C ASP A 734 -4.99 -15.20 15.87
N ASN A 735 -3.80 -15.53 16.40
CA ASN A 735 -3.00 -16.66 15.90
C ASN A 735 -3.45 -18.02 16.47
N ARG A 736 -3.98 -18.03 17.70
CA ARG A 736 -4.32 -19.26 18.44
C ARG A 736 -5.76 -19.72 18.18
N LEU A 737 -6.71 -18.78 18.11
CA LEU A 737 -8.14 -19.05 17.93
C LEU A 737 -8.51 -19.80 16.63
N PRO A 738 -7.81 -19.63 15.49
CA PRO A 738 -8.08 -20.43 14.30
C PRO A 738 -8.02 -21.95 14.51
N ARG A 739 -7.26 -22.43 15.52
CA ARG A 739 -7.14 -23.85 15.85
C ARG A 739 -8.43 -24.46 16.45
N ILE A 740 -9.34 -23.62 16.93
CA ILE A 740 -10.64 -24.03 17.49
C ILE A 740 -11.83 -23.55 16.66
N ALA A 741 -11.61 -22.86 15.54
CA ALA A 741 -12.66 -22.20 14.77
C ALA A 741 -13.79 -23.15 14.36
N GLU A 742 -13.46 -24.31 13.80
CA GLU A 742 -14.44 -25.31 13.38
C GLU A 742 -15.22 -25.91 14.55
N ARG A 743 -14.55 -26.20 15.68
CA ARG A 743 -15.19 -26.75 16.89
C ARG A 743 -16.10 -25.73 17.55
N ALA A 744 -15.65 -24.49 17.67
CA ALA A 744 -16.44 -23.40 18.23
C ALA A 744 -17.68 -23.11 17.36
N LEU A 745 -17.50 -23.04 16.04
CA LEU A 745 -18.60 -22.78 15.12
C LEU A 745 -19.60 -23.95 15.07
N GLY A 746 -19.10 -25.19 15.04
CA GLY A 746 -19.94 -26.39 15.10
C GLY A 746 -20.83 -26.40 16.34
N TRP A 747 -20.25 -26.15 17.51
CA TRP A 747 -21.00 -26.05 18.76
C TRP A 747 -22.05 -24.92 18.73
N ILE A 748 -21.73 -23.75 18.17
CA ILE A 748 -22.69 -22.64 18.04
C ILE A 748 -23.87 -23.04 17.15
N TYR A 749 -23.61 -23.72 16.03
CA TYR A 749 -24.66 -24.19 15.14
C TYR A 749 -25.54 -25.24 15.81
N GLU A 750 -24.94 -26.23 16.47
CA GLU A 750 -25.66 -27.26 17.25
C GLU A 750 -26.56 -26.59 18.30
N ARG A 751 -26.01 -25.68 19.12
CA ARG A 751 -26.77 -25.00 20.16
C ARG A 751 -27.93 -24.17 19.59
N ALA A 752 -27.71 -23.47 18.48
CA ALA A 752 -28.76 -22.68 17.85
C ALA A 752 -29.88 -23.56 17.28
N ALA A 753 -29.54 -24.74 16.73
CA ALA A 753 -30.53 -25.70 16.24
C ALA A 753 -31.33 -26.31 17.41
N ASP A 754 -30.64 -26.77 18.46
CA ASP A 754 -31.25 -27.34 19.68
C ASP A 754 -32.28 -26.39 20.29
N VAL A 755 -31.91 -25.11 20.45
CA VAL A 755 -32.82 -24.12 21.07
C VAL A 755 -34.05 -23.87 20.18
N CYS A 756 -33.90 -23.88 18.86
CA CYS A 756 -35.05 -23.75 17.97
C CYS A 756 -35.97 -24.98 18.07
N GLU A 757 -35.40 -26.19 18.08
CA GLU A 757 -36.16 -27.43 18.27
C GLU A 757 -36.90 -27.45 19.62
N GLU A 758 -36.24 -27.04 20.71
CA GLU A 758 -36.82 -26.89 22.05
C GLU A 758 -38.04 -25.94 22.07
N ASN A 759 -38.07 -24.97 21.16
CA ASN A 759 -39.16 -23.99 21.02
C ASN A 759 -40.12 -24.30 19.86
N GLY A 760 -39.98 -25.46 19.20
CA GLY A 760 -40.84 -25.87 18.08
C GLY A 760 -40.69 -25.03 16.81
N VAL A 761 -39.53 -24.37 16.62
CA VAL A 761 -39.21 -23.53 15.46
C VAL A 761 -38.38 -24.32 14.46
N ALA A 762 -38.80 -24.37 13.20
CA ALA A 762 -38.01 -25.00 12.13
C ALA A 762 -36.73 -24.19 11.87
N THR A 763 -35.62 -24.85 11.50
CA THR A 763 -34.34 -24.18 11.25
C THR A 763 -33.82 -24.42 9.85
N LEU A 764 -33.35 -23.33 9.24
CA LEU A 764 -32.73 -23.35 7.93
C LEU A 764 -31.46 -22.51 7.93
N MET A 765 -30.43 -22.99 7.26
CA MET A 765 -29.15 -22.31 7.09
C MET A 765 -28.96 -21.91 5.64
N THR A 766 -28.62 -20.65 5.40
CA THR A 766 -28.22 -20.15 4.08
C THR A 766 -26.96 -19.31 4.15
N PHE A 767 -26.21 -19.26 3.04
CA PHE A 767 -24.98 -18.49 2.93
C PHE A 767 -25.10 -17.50 1.78
N ILE A 768 -24.96 -16.21 2.07
CA ILE A 768 -25.01 -15.17 1.06
C ILE A 768 -23.60 -14.82 0.55
N PRO A 769 -23.43 -14.52 -0.75
CA PRO A 769 -22.14 -14.16 -1.30
C PRO A 769 -21.65 -12.82 -0.78
N ARG A 770 -20.33 -12.71 -0.62
CA ARG A 770 -19.68 -11.41 -0.60
C ARG A 770 -19.70 -10.87 -2.03
N PRO A 771 -20.04 -9.59 -2.31
CA PRO A 771 -20.01 -9.04 -3.67
C PRO A 771 -18.60 -8.84 -4.24
N GLU A 772 -17.61 -9.62 -3.77
CA GLU A 772 -16.21 -9.60 -4.16
C GLU A 772 -15.78 -10.85 -4.91
N GLU A 773 -16.42 -11.99 -4.60
CA GLU A 773 -16.11 -13.33 -5.10
C GLU A 773 -17.46 -13.99 -5.43
N ASN A 774 -17.58 -14.63 -6.59
CA ASN A 774 -18.81 -15.32 -7.00
C ASN A 774 -19.21 -16.47 -6.06
N VAL A 775 -18.35 -16.83 -5.10
CA VAL A 775 -18.58 -17.81 -4.03
C VAL A 775 -17.72 -17.38 -2.84
N ALA A 776 -18.21 -17.54 -1.60
CA ALA A 776 -17.34 -17.56 -0.43
C ALA A 776 -16.19 -18.56 -0.65
N ARG A 777 -15.01 -18.36 -0.05
CA ARG A 777 -13.85 -19.28 -0.17
C ARG A 777 -14.34 -20.74 -0.20
N PRO A 778 -14.24 -21.45 -1.34
CA PRO A 778 -14.97 -22.69 -1.52
C PRO A 778 -14.68 -23.73 -0.44
N GLU A 779 -13.46 -23.75 0.09
CA GLU A 779 -13.07 -24.58 1.23
C GLU A 779 -13.80 -24.22 2.53
N HIS A 780 -13.91 -22.94 2.89
CA HIS A 780 -14.61 -22.51 4.10
C HIS A 780 -16.10 -22.75 3.98
N LEU A 781 -16.69 -22.46 2.82
CA LEU A 781 -18.10 -22.69 2.57
C LEU A 781 -18.43 -24.18 2.71
N ALA A 782 -17.63 -25.06 2.09
CA ALA A 782 -17.81 -26.50 2.20
C ALA A 782 -17.81 -26.97 3.67
N THR A 783 -16.80 -26.56 4.46
CA THR A 783 -16.74 -26.89 5.89
C THR A 783 -17.96 -26.39 6.66
N GLN A 784 -18.40 -25.16 6.41
CA GLN A 784 -19.56 -24.59 7.12
C GLN A 784 -20.87 -25.28 6.75
N LEU A 785 -21.05 -25.68 5.48
CA LEU A 785 -22.19 -26.48 5.04
C LEU A 785 -22.20 -27.85 5.72
N GLU A 786 -21.03 -28.48 5.90
CA GLU A 786 -20.90 -29.74 6.64
C GLU A 786 -21.26 -29.57 8.13
N LEU A 787 -20.76 -28.53 8.79
CA LEU A 787 -21.09 -28.21 10.18
C LEU A 787 -22.59 -27.92 10.36
N ALA A 788 -23.21 -27.16 9.45
CA ALA A 788 -24.63 -26.86 9.49
C ALA A 788 -25.49 -28.13 9.35
N ARG A 789 -25.15 -29.01 8.39
CA ARG A 789 -25.85 -30.30 8.24
C ARG A 789 -25.68 -31.21 9.44
N ALA A 790 -24.49 -31.23 10.04
CA ALA A 790 -24.21 -32.01 11.25
C ALA A 790 -25.03 -31.53 12.46
N ALA A 791 -25.25 -30.21 12.56
CA ALA A 791 -26.11 -29.59 13.56
C ALA A 791 -27.62 -29.74 13.30
N GLY A 792 -28.03 -30.40 12.21
CA GLY A 792 -29.44 -30.67 11.91
C GLY A 792 -30.16 -29.61 11.09
N TYR A 793 -29.47 -28.59 10.57
CA TYR A 793 -30.09 -27.61 9.69
C TYR A 793 -30.49 -28.22 8.35
N GLU A 794 -31.64 -27.79 7.85
CA GLU A 794 -31.88 -27.77 6.42
C GLU A 794 -30.99 -26.69 5.78
N VAL A 795 -30.23 -27.04 4.74
CA VAL A 795 -29.23 -26.13 4.16
C VAL A 795 -29.62 -25.77 2.75
N VAL A 796 -29.83 -24.48 2.51
CA VAL A 796 -30.11 -23.95 1.17
C VAL A 796 -29.02 -22.97 0.76
N ASP A 797 -28.32 -23.31 -0.32
CA ASP A 797 -27.20 -22.53 -0.82
C ASP A 797 -27.70 -21.36 -1.69
N THR A 798 -27.38 -20.14 -1.26
CA THR A 798 -27.64 -18.90 -2.03
C THR A 798 -26.32 -18.19 -2.39
N ALA A 799 -25.17 -18.88 -2.24
CA ALA A 799 -23.85 -18.29 -2.40
C ALA A 799 -23.54 -17.86 -3.84
N ASP A 800 -24.33 -18.28 -4.82
CA ASP A 800 -24.21 -17.88 -6.22
C ASP A 800 -25.21 -16.79 -6.63
N ALA A 801 -25.88 -16.13 -5.68
CA ALA A 801 -26.90 -15.11 -5.95
C ALA A 801 -26.41 -13.98 -6.89
N PHE A 802 -25.11 -13.66 -6.90
CA PHE A 802 -24.51 -12.64 -7.78
C PHE A 802 -23.84 -13.20 -9.03
N ALA A 803 -23.90 -14.50 -9.29
CA ALA A 803 -23.16 -15.15 -10.39
C ALA A 803 -23.53 -14.63 -11.79
N THR A 804 -24.72 -14.02 -11.94
CA THR A 804 -25.18 -13.43 -13.19
C THR A 804 -24.70 -11.99 -13.43
N GLU A 805 -24.04 -11.35 -12.45
CA GLU A 805 -23.55 -9.97 -12.56
C GLU A 805 -22.11 -9.89 -13.10
N PRO A 806 -21.88 -9.34 -14.30
CA PRO A 806 -20.54 -9.22 -14.86
C PRO A 806 -19.66 -8.14 -14.20
N ASP A 807 -20.26 -7.12 -13.56
CA ASP A 807 -19.55 -6.03 -12.89
C ASP A 807 -19.90 -5.99 -11.40
N LEU A 808 -19.36 -6.93 -10.61
CA LEU A 808 -19.58 -7.00 -9.16
C LEU A 808 -19.35 -5.67 -8.40
N PRO A 809 -18.34 -4.83 -8.73
CA PRO A 809 -18.18 -3.51 -8.13
C PRO A 809 -19.39 -2.59 -8.29
N SER A 810 -20.23 -2.80 -9.31
CA SER A 810 -21.47 -2.03 -9.48
C SER A 810 -22.52 -2.33 -8.40
N LEU A 811 -22.36 -3.43 -7.65
CA LEU A 811 -23.22 -3.80 -6.55
C LEU A 811 -22.79 -3.18 -5.22
N TRP A 812 -21.67 -2.45 -5.15
CA TRP A 812 -21.18 -1.85 -3.91
C TRP A 812 -21.79 -0.47 -3.67
N ILE A 813 -22.23 -0.17 -2.45
CA ILE A 813 -22.74 1.17 -2.10
C ILE A 813 -21.67 2.26 -2.24
N ALA A 814 -20.39 1.90 -2.09
CA ALA A 814 -19.26 2.80 -2.37
C ALA A 814 -17.97 2.03 -2.74
N PRO A 815 -16.99 2.66 -3.40
CA PRO A 815 -15.70 2.02 -3.69
C PRO A 815 -14.95 1.49 -2.45
N TRP A 816 -15.19 2.11 -1.29
CA TRP A 816 -14.62 1.73 0.01
C TRP A 816 -15.60 0.92 0.90
N ASP A 817 -16.83 0.69 0.44
CA ASP A 817 -17.86 -0.01 1.23
C ASP A 817 -18.65 -0.99 0.36
N ARG A 818 -18.45 -2.26 0.67
CA ARG A 818 -18.85 -3.39 -0.17
C ARG A 818 -20.20 -3.98 0.22
N HIS A 819 -21.02 -3.25 0.98
CA HIS A 819 -22.40 -3.66 1.20
C HIS A 819 -23.17 -3.64 -0.14
N PRO A 820 -24.10 -4.57 -0.36
CA PRO A 820 -24.88 -4.63 -1.57
C PRO A 820 -25.79 -3.40 -1.70
N THR A 821 -25.87 -2.85 -2.90
CA THR A 821 -26.85 -1.83 -3.28
C THR A 821 -28.27 -2.41 -3.31
N ALA A 822 -29.28 -1.57 -3.50
CA ALA A 822 -30.67 -2.00 -3.70
C ALA A 822 -30.84 -3.00 -4.86
N ARG A 823 -29.94 -3.00 -5.83
CA ARG A 823 -29.91 -4.03 -6.89
C ARG A 823 -29.39 -5.37 -6.35
N GLY A 824 -28.31 -5.35 -5.56
CA GLY A 824 -27.79 -6.55 -4.91
C GLY A 824 -28.80 -7.16 -3.94
N HIS A 825 -29.49 -6.33 -3.16
CA HIS A 825 -30.57 -6.78 -2.28
C HIS A 825 -31.71 -7.49 -3.04
N ARG A 826 -32.11 -6.99 -4.21
CA ARG A 826 -33.12 -7.68 -5.04
C ARG A 826 -32.64 -9.06 -5.53
N MET A 827 -31.38 -9.17 -5.93
CA MET A 827 -30.80 -10.46 -6.34
C MET A 827 -30.75 -11.46 -5.18
N LEU A 828 -30.45 -10.99 -3.97
CA LEU A 828 -30.52 -11.81 -2.75
C LEU A 828 -31.96 -12.24 -2.45
N ALA A 829 -32.93 -11.32 -2.55
CA ALA A 829 -34.34 -11.62 -2.33
C ALA A 829 -34.85 -12.70 -3.31
N ASP A 830 -34.45 -12.61 -4.58
CA ASP A 830 -34.81 -13.61 -5.60
C ASP A 830 -34.20 -14.99 -5.28
N ALA A 831 -32.91 -15.02 -4.93
CA ALA A 831 -32.23 -16.27 -4.56
C ALA A 831 -32.84 -16.91 -3.31
N VAL A 832 -33.12 -16.12 -2.27
CA VAL A 832 -33.77 -16.56 -1.03
C VAL A 832 -35.21 -17.03 -1.30
N PHE A 833 -35.93 -16.36 -2.19
CA PHE A 833 -37.28 -16.78 -2.58
C PHE A 833 -37.27 -18.15 -3.27
N ASP A 834 -36.42 -18.32 -4.29
CA ASP A 834 -36.32 -19.57 -5.03
C ASP A 834 -35.85 -20.73 -4.11
N ALA A 835 -34.97 -20.42 -3.16
CA ALA A 835 -34.47 -21.32 -2.13
C ALA A 835 -35.57 -21.79 -1.14
N LEU A 836 -36.40 -20.86 -0.66
CA LEU A 836 -37.39 -21.14 0.39
C LEU A 836 -38.74 -21.62 -0.15
N LEU A 837 -39.06 -21.32 -1.41
CA LEU A 837 -40.36 -21.62 -2.02
C LEU A 837 -40.84 -23.09 -1.86
N PRO A 838 -39.98 -24.12 -2.00
CA PRO A 838 -40.41 -25.51 -1.81
C PRO A 838 -40.96 -25.77 -0.40
N HIS A 839 -40.29 -25.28 0.63
CA HIS A 839 -40.64 -25.47 2.03
C HIS A 839 -41.93 -24.74 2.41
N LEU A 840 -42.14 -23.54 1.84
CA LEU A 840 -43.31 -22.72 2.14
C LEU A 840 -44.60 -23.21 1.46
N ARG A 841 -44.51 -24.19 0.55
CA ARG A 841 -45.67 -24.78 -0.16
C ARG A 841 -46.13 -26.13 0.41
N GLU A 842 -45.31 -26.79 1.23
CA GLU A 842 -45.59 -28.14 1.75
C GLU A 842 -46.41 -28.14 3.06
N ASP A 843 -46.49 -27.00 3.75
CA ASP A 843 -47.41 -26.69 4.85
C ASP A 843 -48.61 -25.88 4.36
#